data_AF-A0A7F8RB07-F1
#
_entry.id   AF-A0A7F8RB07-F1
#
_cell.length_a   1.000
_cell.length_b   1.000
_cell.length_c   1.000
_cell.angle_alpha   90.00
_cell.angle_beta   90.00
_cell.angle_gamma   90.00
#
_symmetry.space_group_name_H-M   'P 1'
#
loop_
_entity.id
_entity.type
_entity.pdbx_description
1 polymer ?
#
loop_
_entity_poly.entity_id
_entity_poly.type
_entity_poly.pdbx_seq_one_letter_code
_entity_poly.pdbx_strand_id
1 'polypeptide(L)'
;MRFRFVCSGFSKFRFSLLLLNLEEYYFEQHTANHIQNKGDQNERKIRGSLKICSKSVIFEPDAISQPIIKIPLRDCIKIGKHGENGSNRHFSKAKSGEISLIFSQVYFIKEHNIVAPYKIERGKMEYVFELDVSGKVEDVVETLLQLHRASRLDKLGDQTAMITAILQSRLARTSFDKNRFQSVSEKLHMECKAEMVTPLVTNPGHVCITDTNLYFQPLNGYPKPVVQITLQDVRRIYKRRHGLMPLGLEVFCTEDDLCSDIYLKFYEPQDRDDLYFYIATYLDYNKKLNFHEHHAAERTAESYTLQWQRGHLSNYQYLLHLNNLADRSCNDLSQYPVFPWVIGDYCSAALDLSNPGTFRDLSRPVGSLNKERLERLLTRYQEMPEPKFMYGSHYSSPGYVLFYLVRIAPEYMLCLQNGRFDNADRMFNSIAETWKNCLDGATDFKELIPEFYGDDVSFLVNSLKLDLGKRQGGQMVDDVELPPWARSPEDFLQKSKDALESNYVSEHLHEWIDLIFGYKQKGSDAVGAHNVFHPLTYEGGVDLNSIEDPDEKVAMLTQILEFGQTPKQLFVTPHPRRITPKFKNFSHTCSHNAPMADSPVSPGEESFEDLTEESKSLAWNNITKLQLHEQYKIHKEAVTGIAVSCNGSSVFTTSQDSTLKMFSKESKMLQRSISFSNMALSSCLLLPGDATVISSSWDNNVYFYSIAFARRQDTLMGHDDAVSKICWHDNRLYSASWDSTVKVWSGVAAEMTCTRRQRFDMLAELEHDVSVDTISLNAASTLLVSGTKEGTVNIWDLATATVLHQIPCHSGTVCDTAFSPDSRHVLSTGEDGCLNVIDVQTGMLISSMTSDEPQRCFIWDGNSVLSGSQSGELLVWDLLGGKISERIQGHTGAVTCIWMNEQCSSIITGGEDRQIMFWKLQY
;
A
#
# COMPACT_ATOMS: atom_id res chain seq x y z
N MET A 1 -11.16 0.88 16.79
CA MET A 1 -11.81 1.45 15.60
C MET A 1 -13.21 1.95 15.97
N ARG A 2 -13.46 3.25 15.93
CA ARG A 2 -14.84 3.76 15.91
C ARG A 2 -15.15 4.08 14.46
N PHE A 3 -16.11 3.38 13.86
CA PHE A 3 -16.61 3.74 12.55
C PHE A 3 -17.04 5.21 12.56
N ARG A 4 -16.28 6.09 11.89
CA ARG A 4 -16.74 7.47 11.68
C ARG A 4 -18.05 7.50 10.86
N PHE A 5 -18.31 6.43 10.08
CA PHE A 5 -19.61 6.14 9.46
C PHE A 5 -20.77 6.07 10.46
N VAL A 6 -20.53 5.46 11.62
CA VAL A 6 -21.54 5.20 12.68
C VAL A 6 -21.63 6.37 13.68
N CYS A 7 -20.68 7.31 13.68
CA CYS A 7 -20.78 8.56 14.45
C CYS A 7 -21.90 9.51 13.96
N SER A 8 -22.64 9.15 12.91
CA SER A 8 -23.93 9.77 12.59
C SER A 8 -25.10 9.23 13.45
N GLY A 9 -24.88 8.24 14.32
CA GLY A 9 -25.86 7.70 15.28
C GLY A 9 -26.35 8.70 16.34
N PHE A 10 -25.73 9.86 16.43
CA PHE A 10 -26.28 11.05 17.12
C PHE A 10 -26.30 12.27 16.20
N SER A 11 -26.67 12.07 14.93
CA SER A 11 -27.13 13.16 14.08
C SER A 11 -28.30 13.85 14.79
N LYS A 12 -28.24 15.17 14.96
CA LYS A 12 -29.39 16.00 15.36
C LYS A 12 -30.57 15.86 14.39
N PHE A 13 -30.36 15.28 13.20
CA PHE A 13 -31.32 15.15 12.10
C PHE A 13 -31.63 13.68 11.82
N ARG A 14 -32.92 13.35 11.59
CA ARG A 14 -33.37 11.99 11.27
C ARG A 14 -33.16 11.65 9.80
N PHE A 15 -33.22 12.66 8.93
CA PHE A 15 -32.90 12.55 7.52
C PHE A 15 -31.42 12.25 7.31
N SER A 16 -31.13 11.35 6.36
CA SER A 16 -29.80 11.13 5.81
C SER A 16 -29.90 10.96 4.29
N LEU A 17 -28.78 11.14 3.58
CA LEU A 17 -28.72 10.95 2.14
C LEU A 17 -28.98 9.49 1.72
N LEU A 18 -28.88 8.52 2.65
CA LEU A 18 -29.22 7.11 2.40
C LEU A 18 -30.71 6.87 2.16
N LEU A 19 -31.55 7.88 2.42
CA LEU A 19 -32.97 7.83 2.08
C LEU A 19 -33.22 8.13 0.59
N LEU A 20 -32.20 8.56 -0.16
CA LEU A 20 -32.27 8.81 -1.59
C LEU A 20 -32.12 7.50 -2.38
N ASN A 21 -32.70 7.44 -3.57
CA ASN A 21 -32.48 6.33 -4.49
C ASN A 21 -31.09 6.43 -5.16
N LEU A 22 -30.65 5.36 -5.83
CA LEU A 22 -29.45 5.41 -6.67
C LEU A 22 -29.58 6.53 -7.73
N GLU A 23 -28.53 7.32 -7.88
CA GLU A 23 -28.48 8.51 -8.75
C GLU A 23 -29.57 9.57 -8.44
N GLU A 24 -30.01 9.66 -7.19
CA GLU A 24 -30.89 10.74 -6.72
C GLU A 24 -30.09 11.82 -5.98
N TYR A 25 -30.35 13.08 -6.29
CA TYR A 25 -29.67 14.23 -5.70
C TYR A 25 -30.62 15.04 -4.83
N TYR A 26 -30.15 15.45 -3.66
CA TYR A 26 -30.86 16.37 -2.77
C TYR A 26 -30.46 17.82 -3.10
N PHE A 27 -31.42 18.63 -3.57
CA PHE A 27 -31.14 19.98 -4.07
C PHE A 27 -31.34 21.06 -3.03
N GLU A 28 -32.49 21.07 -2.35
CA GLU A 28 -32.88 22.17 -1.46
C GLU A 28 -33.94 21.75 -0.44
N GLN A 29 -34.03 22.49 0.66
CA GLN A 29 -35.06 22.33 1.69
C GLN A 29 -35.79 23.62 2.01
N HIS A 30 -37.05 23.46 2.44
CA HIS A 30 -37.90 24.53 2.92
C HIS A 30 -38.57 24.09 4.23
N THR A 31 -38.77 25.02 5.16
CA THR A 31 -39.60 24.73 6.35
C THR A 31 -41.06 24.82 5.94
N ALA A 32 -41.84 23.80 6.28
CA ALA A 32 -43.22 23.66 5.86
C ALA A 32 -44.10 23.00 6.92
N ASN A 33 -45.41 23.26 6.86
CA ASN A 33 -46.43 22.58 7.66
C ASN A 33 -47.24 21.64 6.77
N HIS A 34 -47.21 20.34 7.07
CA HIS A 34 -48.10 19.36 6.46
C HIS A 34 -49.50 19.48 7.09
N ILE A 35 -50.51 19.79 6.27
CA ILE A 35 -51.90 19.98 6.70
C ILE A 35 -52.66 18.65 6.57
N GLN A 36 -53.12 18.11 7.69
CA GLN A 36 -54.00 16.95 7.76
C GLN A 36 -55.44 17.35 8.09
N ASN A 37 -56.43 16.63 7.55
CA ASN A 37 -57.87 16.84 7.78
C ASN A 37 -58.34 18.28 7.50
N LYS A 38 -57.87 18.86 6.40
CA LYS A 38 -58.16 20.25 6.03
C LYS A 38 -59.66 20.49 5.84
N GLY A 39 -60.21 21.50 6.52
CA GLY A 39 -61.63 21.85 6.45
C GLY A 39 -62.56 21.05 7.35
N ASP A 40 -62.02 20.19 8.22
CA ASP A 40 -62.76 19.46 9.25
C ASP A 40 -62.51 20.06 10.66
N GLN A 41 -63.32 19.73 11.67
CA GLN A 41 -63.13 20.28 13.04
C GLN A 41 -61.77 19.92 13.68
N ASN A 42 -61.03 18.99 13.08
CA ASN A 42 -59.76 18.42 13.55
C ASN A 42 -58.57 18.71 12.61
N GLU A 43 -58.54 19.87 11.93
CA GLU A 43 -57.37 20.27 11.12
C GLU A 43 -56.09 20.28 11.97
N ARG A 44 -55.06 19.54 11.52
CA ARG A 44 -53.76 19.45 12.21
C ARG A 44 -52.66 19.93 11.29
N LYS A 45 -51.77 20.76 11.83
CA LYS A 45 -50.56 21.23 11.15
C LYS A 45 -49.35 20.57 11.78
N ILE A 46 -48.62 19.79 10.98
CA ILE A 46 -47.39 19.13 11.41
C ILE A 46 -46.23 19.91 10.80
N ARG A 47 -45.45 20.59 11.64
CA ARG A 47 -44.26 21.31 11.20
C ARG A 47 -43.13 20.33 10.86
N GLY A 48 -42.37 20.66 9.83
CA GLY A 48 -41.18 19.90 9.45
C GLY A 48 -40.40 20.54 8.31
N SER A 49 -39.44 19.78 7.79
CA SER A 49 -38.58 20.15 6.68
C SER A 49 -39.03 19.41 5.41
N LEU A 50 -39.44 20.16 4.39
CA LEU A 50 -39.75 19.67 3.05
C LEU A 50 -38.50 19.74 2.16
N LYS A 51 -37.99 18.59 1.76
CA LYS A 51 -36.77 18.40 0.97
C LYS A 51 -37.14 18.04 -0.46
N ILE A 52 -36.55 18.77 -1.40
CA ILE A 52 -36.74 18.61 -2.84
C ILE A 52 -35.55 17.84 -3.40
N CYS A 53 -35.81 16.62 -3.87
CA CYS A 53 -34.80 15.74 -4.44
C CYS A 53 -35.12 15.44 -5.91
N SER A 54 -34.14 14.93 -6.66
CA SER A 54 -34.29 14.76 -8.11
C SER A 54 -35.33 13.71 -8.52
N LYS A 55 -35.59 12.70 -7.68
CA LYS A 55 -36.55 11.61 -7.95
C LYS A 55 -37.70 11.54 -6.94
N SER A 56 -37.62 12.23 -5.81
CA SER A 56 -38.62 12.21 -4.74
C SER A 56 -38.75 13.53 -3.97
N VAL A 57 -39.87 13.67 -3.27
CA VAL A 57 -40.10 14.71 -2.27
C VAL A 57 -40.08 14.05 -0.90
N ILE A 58 -39.27 14.57 0.02
CA ILE A 58 -39.13 14.00 1.36
C ILE A 58 -39.56 15.05 2.38
N PHE A 59 -40.54 14.71 3.22
CA PHE A 59 -40.94 15.53 4.36
C PHE A 59 -40.49 14.88 5.66
N GLU A 60 -39.66 15.59 6.42
CA GLU A 60 -39.17 15.19 7.74
C GLU A 60 -39.90 16.02 8.82
N PRO A 61 -40.85 15.42 9.55
CA PRO A 61 -41.52 16.11 10.67
C PRO A 61 -40.54 16.40 11.83
N ASP A 62 -40.73 17.54 12.49
CA ASP A 62 -39.96 17.90 13.70
C ASP A 62 -40.22 16.92 14.85
N ALA A 63 -41.44 16.36 14.92
CA ALA A 63 -41.84 15.40 15.92
C ALA A 63 -41.30 14.00 15.59
N ILE A 64 -40.47 13.45 16.48
CA ILE A 64 -39.84 12.12 16.33
C ILE A 64 -40.87 10.98 16.23
N SER A 65 -42.04 11.13 16.86
CA SER A 65 -43.12 10.16 16.81
C SER A 65 -43.77 10.03 15.42
N GLN A 66 -43.61 11.04 14.55
CA GLN A 66 -44.17 11.01 13.20
C GLN A 66 -43.16 10.42 12.21
N PRO A 67 -43.58 9.60 11.24
CA PRO A 67 -42.66 9.04 10.23
C PRO A 67 -42.16 10.12 9.25
N ILE A 68 -40.96 9.92 8.72
CA ILE A 68 -40.50 10.63 7.52
C ILE A 68 -41.34 10.14 6.34
N ILE A 69 -41.82 11.07 5.52
CA ILE A 69 -42.68 10.79 4.37
C ILE A 69 -41.84 10.97 3.10
N LYS A 70 -41.68 9.91 2.30
CA LYS A 70 -41.02 9.97 0.98
C LYS A 70 -42.05 9.70 -0.12
N ILE A 71 -42.21 10.66 -1.03
CA ILE A 71 -43.16 10.62 -2.16
C ILE A 71 -42.33 10.57 -3.45
N PRO A 72 -42.34 9.46 -4.20
CA PRO A 72 -41.66 9.39 -5.50
C PRO A 72 -42.33 10.31 -6.52
N LEU A 73 -41.53 11.10 -7.24
CA LEU A 73 -42.05 12.00 -8.26
C LEU A 73 -42.70 11.26 -9.43
N ARG A 74 -42.23 10.05 -9.75
CA ARG A 74 -42.80 9.22 -10.82
C ARG A 74 -44.26 8.82 -10.54
N ASP A 75 -44.61 8.70 -9.27
CA ASP A 75 -45.93 8.30 -8.75
C ASP A 75 -46.86 9.49 -8.47
N CYS A 76 -46.37 10.72 -8.67
CA CYS A 76 -47.21 11.91 -8.63
C CYS A 76 -48.16 11.94 -9.84
N ILE A 77 -49.45 12.19 -9.55
CA ILE A 77 -50.52 12.39 -10.54
C ILE A 77 -50.68 13.88 -10.85
N LYS A 78 -50.56 14.73 -9.81
CA LYS A 78 -50.67 16.19 -9.95
C LYS A 78 -49.79 16.88 -8.91
N ILE A 79 -49.06 17.89 -9.36
CA ILE A 79 -48.27 18.81 -8.53
C ILE A 79 -48.75 20.22 -8.87
N GLY A 80 -49.02 21.04 -7.88
CA GLY A 80 -49.37 22.43 -8.12
C GLY A 80 -49.66 23.22 -6.86
N LYS A 81 -50.03 24.48 -7.03
CA LYS A 81 -50.55 25.29 -5.93
C LYS A 81 -51.92 24.81 -5.52
N HIS A 82 -52.14 24.73 -4.23
CA HIS A 82 -53.45 24.36 -3.71
C HIS A 82 -54.46 25.48 -4.01
N GLY A 83 -55.54 25.15 -4.73
CA GLY A 83 -56.62 26.09 -5.08
C GLY A 83 -56.69 26.58 -6.53
N GLU A 84 -55.76 26.18 -7.42
CA GLU A 84 -55.76 26.69 -8.81
C GLU A 84 -56.75 26.01 -9.78
N ASN A 85 -57.38 24.88 -9.42
CA ASN A 85 -58.43 24.27 -10.24
C ASN A 85 -59.72 24.02 -9.44
N GLY A 86 -60.62 24.99 -9.51
CA GLY A 86 -62.02 24.87 -9.10
C GLY A 86 -62.81 26.06 -9.61
N SER A 87 -63.41 25.91 -10.79
CA SER A 87 -64.54 26.75 -11.19
C SER A 87 -65.60 26.71 -10.08
N ASN A 88 -66.00 27.90 -9.61
CA ASN A 88 -66.99 28.16 -8.55
C ASN A 88 -66.60 27.87 -7.09
N ARG A 89 -65.81 28.75 -6.46
CA ARG A 89 -66.09 29.21 -5.08
C ARG A 89 -65.73 30.68 -4.91
N HIS A 90 -66.73 31.55 -5.01
CA HIS A 90 -66.64 32.93 -4.55
C HIS A 90 -66.53 32.97 -3.01
N PHE A 91 -65.65 33.83 -2.50
CA PHE A 91 -65.41 34.16 -1.09
C PHE A 91 -64.75 33.09 -0.19
N SER A 92 -63.47 32.79 -0.45
CA SER A 92 -62.50 32.56 0.63
C SER A 92 -61.12 33.05 0.18
N LYS A 93 -60.43 33.85 1.00
CA LYS A 93 -59.07 34.33 0.72
C LYS A 93 -58.17 33.12 0.49
N ALA A 94 -57.74 32.90 -0.76
CA ALA A 94 -56.72 31.91 -1.07
C ALA A 94 -55.45 32.27 -0.29
N LYS A 95 -55.06 31.43 0.68
CA LYS A 95 -53.77 31.57 1.37
C LYS A 95 -52.69 31.18 0.36
N SER A 96 -51.93 32.16 -0.11
CA SER A 96 -50.97 32.06 -1.22
C SER A 96 -49.66 31.34 -0.85
N GLY A 97 -49.74 30.25 -0.07
CA GLY A 97 -48.58 29.61 0.57
C GLY A 97 -48.52 28.08 0.47
N GLU A 98 -49.46 27.43 -0.23
CA GLU A 98 -49.70 25.98 -0.12
C GLU A 98 -49.40 25.21 -1.41
N ILE A 99 -48.66 24.11 -1.28
CA ILE A 99 -48.34 23.15 -2.34
C ILE A 99 -49.23 21.91 -2.15
N SER A 100 -49.94 21.47 -3.19
CA SER A 100 -50.70 20.21 -3.21
C SER A 100 -49.99 19.17 -4.07
N LEU A 101 -49.78 17.99 -3.49
CA LEU A 101 -49.22 16.81 -4.16
C LEU A 101 -50.27 15.70 -4.13
N ILE A 102 -50.72 15.27 -5.32
CA ILE A 102 -51.59 14.11 -5.49
C ILE A 102 -50.75 12.98 -6.08
N PHE A 103 -50.73 11.81 -5.45
CA PHE A 103 -49.88 10.69 -5.82
C PHE A 103 -50.54 9.33 -5.53
N SER A 104 -49.97 8.25 -6.06
CA SER A 104 -50.47 6.88 -5.91
C SER A 104 -49.71 6.02 -4.88
N GLN A 105 -48.53 6.45 -4.46
CA GLN A 105 -47.67 5.69 -3.55
C GLN A 105 -46.84 6.61 -2.64
N VAL A 106 -46.67 6.19 -1.38
CA VAL A 106 -45.87 6.90 -0.38
C VAL A 106 -45.16 5.91 0.54
N TYR A 107 -43.97 6.30 1.00
CA TYR A 107 -43.14 5.55 1.94
C TYR A 107 -43.07 6.27 3.29
N PHE A 108 -43.24 5.51 4.36
CA PHE A 108 -43.06 5.96 5.74
C PHE A 108 -41.81 5.33 6.32
N ILE A 109 -40.93 6.18 6.85
CA ILE A 109 -39.57 5.83 7.21
C ILE A 109 -39.24 6.35 8.61
N LYS A 110 -38.49 5.58 9.40
CA LYS A 110 -37.98 5.97 10.73
C LYS A 110 -39.04 6.51 11.70
N GLU A 111 -40.21 5.90 11.77
CA GLU A 111 -41.21 6.25 12.79
C GLU A 111 -40.60 6.04 14.19
N HIS A 112 -40.79 6.98 15.12
CA HIS A 112 -40.14 6.98 16.44
C HIS A 112 -38.60 6.95 16.39
N ASN A 113 -38.00 7.33 15.26
CA ASN A 113 -36.57 7.21 14.96
C ASN A 113 -36.03 5.77 15.02
N ILE A 114 -36.88 4.78 14.74
CA ILE A 114 -36.49 3.36 14.70
C ILE A 114 -36.06 3.00 13.27
N VAL A 115 -34.88 2.41 13.12
CA VAL A 115 -34.40 1.90 11.83
C VAL A 115 -35.09 0.55 11.55
N ALA A 116 -35.98 0.55 10.57
CA ALA A 116 -36.78 -0.61 10.19
C ALA A 116 -37.15 -0.54 8.69
N PRO A 117 -37.60 -1.65 8.09
CA PRO A 117 -38.10 -1.67 6.71
C PRO A 117 -39.16 -0.60 6.45
N TYR A 118 -39.12 0.01 5.27
CA TYR A 118 -40.03 1.10 4.91
C TYR A 118 -41.46 0.59 4.78
N LYS A 119 -42.40 1.28 5.44
CA LYS A 119 -43.83 1.00 5.29
C LYS A 119 -44.34 1.70 4.03
N ILE A 120 -44.93 0.93 3.13
CA ILE A 120 -45.44 1.43 1.84
C ILE A 120 -46.95 1.48 1.88
N GLU A 121 -47.55 2.62 1.51
CA GLU A 121 -48.98 2.73 1.29
C GLU A 121 -49.26 3.06 -0.18
N ARG A 122 -50.24 2.35 -0.76
CA ARG A 122 -50.65 2.49 -2.15
C ARG A 122 -52.12 2.90 -2.22
N GLY A 123 -52.42 3.83 -3.11
CA GLY A 123 -53.74 4.42 -3.27
C GLY A 123 -53.63 5.90 -3.63
N LYS A 124 -54.70 6.47 -4.17
CA LYS A 124 -54.73 7.90 -4.49
C LYS A 124 -54.79 8.70 -3.19
N MET A 125 -53.74 9.48 -2.91
CA MET A 125 -53.64 10.37 -1.75
C MET A 125 -53.38 11.81 -2.18
N GLU A 126 -53.76 12.77 -1.34
CA GLU A 126 -53.45 14.20 -1.50
C GLU A 126 -52.83 14.74 -0.22
N TYR A 127 -51.58 15.21 -0.29
CA TYR A 127 -50.90 15.89 0.81
C TYR A 127 -50.72 17.37 0.47
N VAL A 128 -50.96 18.24 1.45
CA VAL A 128 -50.86 19.70 1.31
C VAL A 128 -49.79 20.24 2.26
N PHE A 129 -48.82 20.97 1.72
CA PHE A 129 -47.72 21.58 2.46
C PHE A 129 -47.79 23.10 2.40
N GLU A 130 -47.90 23.77 3.53
CA GLU A 130 -47.84 25.24 3.65
C GLU A 130 -46.39 25.65 3.94
N LEU A 131 -45.73 26.35 3.02
CA LEU A 131 -44.36 26.83 3.23
C LEU A 131 -44.33 28.02 4.20
N ASP A 132 -43.35 28.07 5.09
CA ASP A 132 -43.14 29.23 5.97
C ASP A 132 -42.81 30.50 5.16
N VAL A 133 -42.13 30.35 4.01
CA VAL A 133 -41.81 31.44 3.08
C VAL A 133 -42.73 31.36 1.86
N SER A 134 -43.91 31.96 1.96
CA SER A 134 -44.95 31.90 0.92
C SER A 134 -44.48 32.41 -0.46
N GLY A 135 -43.52 33.33 -0.50
CA GLY A 135 -42.96 33.88 -1.75
C GLY A 135 -42.19 32.86 -2.61
N LYS A 136 -41.78 31.72 -2.06
CA LYS A 136 -41.01 30.68 -2.77
C LYS A 136 -41.88 29.58 -3.39
N VAL A 137 -43.19 29.60 -3.16
CA VAL A 137 -44.08 28.49 -3.57
C VAL A 137 -44.05 28.26 -5.08
N GLU A 138 -44.03 29.33 -5.88
CA GLU A 138 -43.94 29.23 -7.33
C GLU A 138 -42.65 28.51 -7.75
N ASP A 139 -41.49 29.02 -7.31
CA ASP A 139 -40.18 28.47 -7.64
C ASP A 139 -40.06 26.99 -7.28
N VAL A 140 -40.61 26.60 -6.12
CA VAL A 140 -40.62 25.20 -5.64
C VAL A 140 -41.54 24.35 -6.51
N VAL A 141 -42.73 24.83 -6.86
CA VAL A 141 -43.67 24.11 -7.73
C VAL A 141 -43.09 23.95 -9.14
N GLU A 142 -42.48 24.99 -9.72
CA GLU A 142 -41.82 24.91 -11.02
C GLU A 142 -40.67 23.88 -11.01
N THR A 143 -39.84 23.91 -9.97
CA THR A 143 -38.76 22.92 -9.77
C THR A 143 -39.33 21.51 -9.69
N LEU A 144 -40.36 21.29 -8.88
CA LEU A 144 -41.02 19.99 -8.75
C LEU A 144 -41.64 19.52 -10.08
N LEU A 145 -42.24 20.42 -10.86
CA LEU A 145 -42.79 20.11 -12.18
C LEU A 145 -41.70 19.76 -13.20
N GLN A 146 -40.53 20.39 -13.12
CA GLN A 146 -39.38 20.05 -13.98
C GLN A 146 -38.83 18.66 -13.62
N LEU A 147 -38.65 18.36 -12.34
CA LEU A 147 -38.17 17.07 -11.86
C LEU A 147 -39.20 15.95 -12.07
N HIS A 148 -40.49 16.26 -11.91
CA HIS A 148 -41.56 15.33 -12.24
C HIS A 148 -41.54 14.96 -13.72
N ARG A 149 -41.36 15.93 -14.63
CA ARG A 149 -41.17 15.66 -16.07
C ARG A 149 -39.99 14.72 -16.34
N ALA A 150 -38.84 14.97 -15.69
CA ALA A 150 -37.69 14.08 -15.80
C ALA A 150 -38.03 12.66 -15.35
N SER A 151 -38.70 12.48 -14.20
CA SER A 151 -39.08 11.16 -13.67
C SER A 151 -40.10 10.37 -14.51
N ARG A 152 -40.72 11.01 -15.50
CA ARG A 152 -41.74 10.42 -16.38
C ARG A 152 -41.21 10.00 -17.75
N LEU A 153 -39.92 10.22 -18.04
CA LEU A 153 -39.28 9.76 -19.26
C LEU A 153 -39.20 8.22 -19.28
N ASP A 154 -39.35 7.61 -20.44
CA ASP A 154 -39.43 6.14 -20.56
C ASP A 154 -38.05 5.45 -20.43
N LYS A 155 -37.01 6.08 -20.97
CA LYS A 155 -35.62 5.58 -20.94
C LYS A 155 -34.86 6.08 -19.71
N LEU A 156 -34.09 5.21 -19.08
CA LEU A 156 -33.35 5.54 -17.86
C LEU A 156 -32.20 6.52 -18.16
N GLY A 157 -31.50 6.33 -19.26
CA GLY A 157 -30.45 7.22 -19.75
C GLY A 157 -30.95 8.65 -19.96
N ASP A 158 -32.15 8.83 -20.52
CA ASP A 158 -32.77 10.15 -20.69
C ASP A 158 -33.12 10.79 -19.34
N GLN A 159 -33.63 10.01 -18.38
CA GLN A 159 -33.88 10.48 -17.01
C GLN A 159 -32.58 10.97 -16.36
N THR A 160 -31.53 10.14 -16.39
CA THR A 160 -30.23 10.45 -15.79
C THR A 160 -29.58 11.65 -16.48
N ALA A 161 -29.65 11.75 -17.82
CA ALA A 161 -29.15 12.90 -18.57
C ALA A 161 -29.87 14.21 -18.19
N MET A 162 -31.21 14.20 -18.11
CA MET A 162 -31.98 15.38 -17.73
C MET A 162 -31.70 15.80 -16.28
N ILE A 163 -31.62 14.86 -15.34
CA ILE A 163 -31.27 15.14 -13.94
C ILE A 163 -29.84 15.70 -13.84
N THR A 164 -28.89 15.11 -14.57
CA THR A 164 -27.50 15.57 -14.60
C THR A 164 -27.39 16.99 -15.18
N ALA A 165 -28.14 17.31 -16.23
CA ALA A 165 -28.18 18.66 -16.80
C ALA A 165 -28.74 19.69 -15.80
N ILE A 166 -29.78 19.33 -15.03
CA ILE A 166 -30.33 20.18 -13.96
C ILE A 166 -29.29 20.40 -12.86
N LEU A 167 -28.61 19.34 -12.43
CA LEU A 167 -27.54 19.43 -11.43
C LEU A 167 -26.39 20.33 -11.91
N GLN A 168 -25.89 20.10 -13.12
CA GLN A 168 -24.82 20.90 -13.72
C GLN A 168 -25.20 22.37 -13.86
N SER A 169 -26.45 22.65 -14.26
CA SER A 169 -26.98 24.01 -14.32
C SER A 169 -26.98 24.69 -12.94
N ARG A 170 -27.37 23.98 -11.88
CA ARG A 170 -27.33 24.50 -10.51
C ARG A 170 -25.91 24.73 -10.01
N LEU A 171 -25.00 23.78 -10.25
CA LEU A 171 -23.58 23.92 -9.90
C LEU A 171 -22.91 25.07 -10.66
N ALA A 172 -23.29 25.33 -11.91
CA ALA A 172 -22.74 26.44 -12.69
C ALA A 172 -23.24 27.82 -12.24
N ARG A 173 -24.37 27.89 -11.54
CA ARG A 173 -24.96 29.14 -11.01
C ARG A 173 -24.49 29.48 -9.60
N THR A 174 -23.69 28.61 -8.98
CA THR A 174 -23.19 28.75 -7.62
C THR A 174 -21.66 28.72 -7.64
N SER A 175 -21.06 29.28 -6.60
CA SER A 175 -19.63 29.22 -6.32
C SER A 175 -19.45 29.04 -4.82
N PHE A 176 -18.24 28.71 -4.40
CA PHE A 176 -17.89 28.68 -2.98
C PHE A 176 -18.14 30.06 -2.34
N ASP A 177 -18.78 30.07 -1.17
CA ASP A 177 -19.04 31.30 -0.42
C ASP A 177 -17.76 31.72 0.33
N LYS A 178 -17.04 32.70 -0.22
CA LYS A 178 -15.76 33.18 0.34
C LYS A 178 -15.88 33.76 1.75
N ASN A 179 -17.08 34.11 2.22
CA ASN A 179 -17.29 34.52 3.62
C ASN A 179 -17.18 33.34 4.61
N ARG A 180 -17.05 32.11 4.10
CA ARG A 180 -16.85 30.89 4.89
C ARG A 180 -15.40 30.58 5.18
N PHE A 181 -14.45 31.37 4.65
CA PHE A 181 -13.05 31.23 5.05
C PHE A 181 -12.87 31.52 6.54
N GLN A 182 -11.97 30.77 7.16
CA GLN A 182 -11.65 30.90 8.57
C GLN A 182 -10.95 32.23 8.87
N SER A 183 -10.11 32.70 7.94
CA SER A 183 -9.47 34.01 8.01
C SER A 183 -9.61 34.78 6.70
N VAL A 184 -9.78 36.10 6.82
CA VAL A 184 -9.81 37.05 5.69
C VAL A 184 -8.44 37.13 4.99
N SER A 185 -7.37 36.69 5.66
CA SER A 185 -6.01 36.65 5.10
C SER A 185 -5.73 35.44 4.21
N GLU A 186 -6.61 34.43 4.19
CA GLU A 186 -6.40 33.22 3.39
C GLU A 186 -6.36 33.54 1.89
N LYS A 187 -5.38 32.97 1.20
CA LYS A 187 -5.23 33.13 -0.24
C LYS A 187 -5.79 31.92 -0.97
N LEU A 188 -6.82 32.15 -1.78
CA LEU A 188 -7.38 31.14 -2.68
C LEU A 188 -6.35 30.69 -3.72
N HIS A 189 -6.13 29.38 -3.83
CA HIS A 189 -5.32 28.77 -4.88
C HIS A 189 -6.18 28.19 -6.00
N MET A 190 -7.23 27.44 -5.66
CA MET A 190 -8.09 26.77 -6.63
C MET A 190 -9.52 26.60 -6.10
N GLU A 191 -10.50 26.68 -7.01
CA GLU A 191 -11.90 26.36 -6.78
C GLU A 191 -12.42 25.53 -7.95
N CYS A 192 -13.06 24.39 -7.68
CA CYS A 192 -13.70 23.56 -8.71
C CYS A 192 -14.92 22.81 -8.17
N LYS A 193 -15.67 22.18 -9.09
CA LYS A 193 -16.88 21.41 -8.75
C LYS A 193 -16.48 19.97 -8.44
N ALA A 194 -17.03 19.43 -7.36
CA ALA A 194 -16.76 18.05 -6.96
C ALA A 194 -17.96 17.46 -6.21
N GLU A 195 -17.97 16.14 -6.05
CA GLU A 195 -18.94 15.44 -5.21
C GLU A 195 -18.20 14.84 -4.01
N MET A 196 -18.72 15.09 -2.80
CA MET A 196 -18.24 14.39 -1.62
C MET A 196 -18.82 12.97 -1.63
N VAL A 197 -17.94 11.98 -1.62
CA VAL A 197 -18.28 10.56 -1.64
C VAL A 197 -18.49 10.07 -0.22
N THR A 198 -19.61 9.40 0.00
CA THR A 198 -19.91 8.62 1.20
C THR A 198 -20.40 7.24 0.77
N PRO A 199 -20.44 6.23 1.64
CA PRO A 199 -20.82 4.90 1.20
C PRO A 199 -22.24 4.90 0.59
N LEU A 200 -22.36 4.37 -0.63
CA LEU A 200 -23.56 4.34 -1.49
C LEU A 200 -24.05 5.69 -2.05
N VAL A 201 -23.57 6.84 -1.59
CA VAL A 201 -24.14 8.14 -1.95
C VAL A 201 -23.09 9.21 -2.17
N THR A 202 -23.27 10.03 -3.20
CA THR A 202 -22.45 11.22 -3.44
C THR A 202 -23.24 12.50 -3.19
N ASN A 203 -22.57 13.54 -2.70
CA ASN A 203 -23.18 14.85 -2.44
C ASN A 203 -22.46 15.94 -3.25
N PRO A 204 -23.10 16.53 -4.27
CA PRO A 204 -22.49 17.56 -5.11
C PRO A 204 -22.23 18.88 -4.38
N GLY A 205 -21.14 19.54 -4.75
CA GLY A 205 -20.75 20.82 -4.16
C GLY A 205 -19.55 21.46 -4.85
N HIS A 206 -18.93 22.40 -4.14
CA HIS A 206 -17.72 23.10 -4.56
C HIS A 206 -16.58 22.80 -3.60
N VAL A 207 -15.42 22.44 -4.14
CA VAL A 207 -14.18 22.31 -3.38
C VAL A 207 -13.31 23.54 -3.61
N CYS A 208 -12.64 23.96 -2.54
CA CYS A 208 -11.82 25.16 -2.53
C CYS A 208 -10.58 24.90 -1.68
N ILE A 209 -9.39 25.23 -2.20
CA ILE A 209 -8.12 25.11 -1.46
C ILE A 209 -7.46 26.47 -1.33
N THR A 210 -7.03 26.77 -0.11
CA THR A 210 -6.27 27.97 0.25
C THR A 210 -4.84 27.60 0.65
N ASP A 211 -4.06 28.59 1.06
CA ASP A 211 -2.74 28.41 1.63
C ASP A 211 -2.74 27.72 3.01
N THR A 212 -3.90 27.55 3.64
CA THR A 212 -4.02 26.98 5.00
C THR A 212 -5.06 25.87 5.13
N ASN A 213 -6.11 25.85 4.31
CA ASN A 213 -7.25 24.97 4.48
C ASN A 213 -7.75 24.39 3.14
N LEU A 214 -8.31 23.19 3.22
CA LEU A 214 -9.16 22.56 2.23
C LEU A 214 -10.63 22.67 2.68
N TYR A 215 -11.48 23.22 1.83
CA TYR A 215 -12.91 23.38 2.08
C TYR A 215 -13.75 22.61 1.07
N PHE A 216 -14.86 22.05 1.53
CA PHE A 216 -15.92 21.52 0.68
C PHE A 216 -17.28 22.10 1.10
N GLN A 217 -17.97 22.74 0.16
CA GLN A 217 -19.29 23.32 0.36
C GLN A 217 -20.35 22.54 -0.43
N PRO A 218 -21.20 21.73 0.23
CA PRO A 218 -22.29 21.03 -0.44
C PRO A 218 -23.34 22.00 -0.97
N LEU A 219 -23.91 21.68 -2.15
CA LEU A 219 -24.94 22.50 -2.80
C LEU A 219 -26.19 22.71 -1.92
N ASN A 220 -26.54 21.68 -1.14
CA ASN A 220 -27.73 21.63 -0.29
C ASN A 220 -27.47 22.04 1.17
N GLY A 221 -26.22 22.34 1.54
CA GLY A 221 -25.84 22.68 2.92
C GLY A 221 -25.90 21.51 3.93
N TYR A 222 -26.00 20.26 3.47
CA TYR A 222 -26.02 19.04 4.29
C TYR A 222 -24.71 18.24 4.15
N PRO A 223 -24.18 17.58 5.20
CA PRO A 223 -24.67 17.55 6.59
C PRO A 223 -24.35 18.81 7.38
N LYS A 224 -23.40 19.61 6.90
CA LYS A 224 -23.03 20.93 7.45
C LYS A 224 -22.87 21.91 6.28
N PRO A 225 -22.97 23.23 6.52
CA PRO A 225 -22.84 24.23 5.46
C PRO A 225 -21.50 24.18 4.72
N VAL A 226 -20.41 23.88 5.43
CA VAL A 226 -19.06 23.71 4.88
C VAL A 226 -18.33 22.64 5.71
N VAL A 227 -17.57 21.78 5.04
CA VAL A 227 -16.59 20.86 5.62
C VAL A 227 -15.22 21.51 5.45
N GLN A 228 -14.43 21.52 6.53
CA GLN A 228 -13.11 22.16 6.56
C GLN A 228 -12.07 21.15 7.06
N ILE A 229 -10.92 21.12 6.39
CA ILE A 229 -9.72 20.38 6.78
C ILE A 229 -8.55 21.35 6.78
N THR A 230 -7.85 21.45 7.90
CA THR A 230 -6.64 22.27 7.98
C THR A 230 -5.48 21.51 7.35
N LEU A 231 -4.73 22.15 6.45
CA LEU A 231 -3.68 21.48 5.67
C LEU A 231 -2.53 20.97 6.54
N GLN A 232 -2.29 21.60 7.70
CA GLN A 232 -1.31 21.14 8.70
C GLN A 232 -1.65 19.79 9.31
N ASP A 233 -2.94 19.47 9.40
CA ASP A 233 -3.41 18.21 9.97
C ASP A 233 -3.31 17.06 8.96
N VAL A 234 -3.18 17.35 7.67
CA VAL A 234 -3.12 16.34 6.61
C VAL A 234 -1.85 15.50 6.75
N ARG A 235 -2.03 14.18 6.78
CA ARG A 235 -0.97 13.17 6.90
C ARG A 235 -0.79 12.39 5.61
N ARG A 236 -1.90 11.97 5.00
CA ARG A 236 -1.90 11.13 3.78
C ARG A 236 -2.92 11.64 2.77
N ILE A 237 -2.55 11.56 1.50
CA ILE A 237 -3.45 11.81 0.38
C ILE A 237 -3.31 10.67 -0.62
N TYR A 238 -4.43 10.22 -1.18
CA TYR A 238 -4.44 9.16 -2.18
C TYR A 238 -5.28 9.58 -3.37
N LYS A 239 -4.69 9.50 -4.56
CA LYS A 239 -5.45 9.44 -5.81
C LYS A 239 -6.23 8.13 -5.80
N ARG A 240 -7.52 8.16 -6.14
CA ARG A 240 -8.43 7.01 -6.13
C ARG A 240 -9.09 6.83 -7.48
N ARG A 241 -9.47 5.60 -7.78
CA ARG A 241 -10.47 5.31 -8.82
C ARG A 241 -11.87 5.43 -8.22
N HIS A 242 -12.83 5.86 -9.02
CA HIS A 242 -14.25 5.84 -8.68
C HIS A 242 -15.03 5.35 -9.91
N GLY A 243 -15.72 4.22 -9.78
CA GLY A 243 -16.31 3.52 -10.93
C GLY A 243 -15.26 3.16 -11.99
N LEU A 244 -14.10 2.63 -11.56
CA LEU A 244 -12.93 2.31 -12.41
C LEU A 244 -12.29 3.48 -13.19
N MET A 245 -12.70 4.74 -12.93
CA MET A 245 -12.10 5.94 -13.54
C MET A 245 -11.26 6.72 -12.53
N PRO A 246 -10.14 7.36 -12.93
CA PRO A 246 -9.21 8.03 -12.02
C PRO A 246 -9.72 9.43 -11.61
N LEU A 247 -10.87 9.47 -10.94
CA LEU A 247 -11.60 10.68 -10.60
C LEU A 247 -11.64 10.98 -9.09
N GLY A 248 -11.04 10.13 -8.26
CA GLY A 248 -11.14 10.26 -6.81
C GLY A 248 -9.91 10.88 -6.15
N LEU A 249 -10.11 11.62 -5.07
CA LEU A 249 -9.07 12.07 -4.14
C LEU A 249 -9.53 11.87 -2.71
N GLU A 250 -8.69 11.20 -1.92
CA GLU A 250 -8.99 10.91 -0.53
C GLU A 250 -7.92 11.52 0.39
N VAL A 251 -8.36 12.17 1.47
CA VAL A 251 -7.48 12.94 2.38
C VAL A 251 -7.65 12.45 3.81
N PHE A 252 -6.53 12.16 4.47
CA PHE A 252 -6.46 11.64 5.84
C PHE A 252 -5.64 12.58 6.72
N CYS A 253 -6.18 12.91 7.88
CA CYS A 253 -5.53 13.72 8.92
C CYS A 253 -4.90 12.86 10.02
N THR A 254 -5.11 11.55 9.97
CA THR A 254 -4.58 10.57 10.92
C THR A 254 -3.79 9.47 10.18
N GLU A 255 -2.71 8.97 10.79
CA GLU A 255 -1.83 7.98 10.16
C GLU A 255 -2.46 6.59 10.07
N ASP A 256 -3.15 6.13 11.11
CA ASP A 256 -3.59 4.73 11.23
C ASP A 256 -5.11 4.53 11.03
N ASP A 257 -5.87 5.59 10.73
CA ASP A 257 -7.32 5.43 10.47
C ASP A 257 -7.58 4.80 9.10
N LEU A 258 -8.52 3.84 9.09
CA LEU A 258 -9.12 3.22 7.91
C LEU A 258 -10.01 4.18 7.10
N CYS A 259 -10.63 5.14 7.78
CA CYS A 259 -11.61 6.06 7.20
C CYS A 259 -10.96 7.41 6.99
N SER A 260 -11.07 7.96 5.79
CA SER A 260 -10.60 9.31 5.51
C SER A 260 -11.46 10.39 6.13
N ASP A 261 -10.90 11.59 6.23
CA ASP A 261 -11.62 12.78 6.69
C ASP A 261 -12.51 13.36 5.58
N ILE A 262 -12.09 13.21 4.32
CA ILE A 262 -12.91 13.51 3.15
C ILE A 262 -12.50 12.65 1.95
N TYR A 263 -13.50 12.22 1.18
CA TYR A 263 -13.32 11.62 -0.14
C TYR A 263 -14.08 12.48 -1.16
N LEU A 264 -13.37 12.98 -2.17
CA LEU A 264 -13.90 13.78 -3.26
C LEU A 264 -13.84 13.02 -4.58
N LYS A 265 -14.91 13.12 -5.37
CA LYS A 265 -14.99 12.68 -6.76
C LYS A 265 -15.09 13.91 -7.65
N PHE A 266 -14.24 13.98 -8.67
CA PHE A 266 -14.17 15.06 -9.63
C PHE A 266 -14.89 14.68 -10.93
N TYR A 267 -15.27 15.68 -11.71
CA TYR A 267 -15.81 15.48 -13.06
C TYR A 267 -14.68 15.27 -14.08
N GLU A 268 -13.54 15.92 -13.88
CA GLU A 268 -12.38 15.85 -14.76
C GLU A 268 -11.12 15.39 -13.98
N PRO A 269 -10.27 14.53 -14.56
CA PRO A 269 -9.01 14.11 -13.92
C PRO A 269 -8.06 15.28 -13.64
N GLN A 270 -8.08 16.32 -14.49
CA GLN A 270 -7.21 17.49 -14.34
C GLN A 270 -7.49 18.24 -13.03
N ASP A 271 -8.77 18.47 -12.69
CA ASP A 271 -9.14 19.16 -11.45
C ASP A 271 -8.65 18.40 -10.21
N ARG A 272 -8.72 17.06 -10.27
CA ARG A 272 -8.22 16.17 -9.21
C ARG A 272 -6.70 16.26 -9.08
N ASP A 273 -5.99 16.26 -10.20
CA ASP A 273 -4.53 16.32 -10.24
C ASP A 273 -3.98 17.67 -9.77
N ASP A 274 -4.63 18.77 -10.15
CA ASP A 274 -4.28 20.11 -9.68
C ASP A 274 -4.48 20.24 -8.16
N LEU A 275 -5.63 19.78 -7.63
CA LEU A 275 -5.88 19.80 -6.19
C LEU A 275 -4.89 18.92 -5.43
N TYR A 276 -4.59 17.73 -5.94
CA TYR A 276 -3.56 16.85 -5.39
C TYR A 276 -2.21 17.56 -5.32
N PHE A 277 -1.81 18.22 -6.40
CA PHE A 277 -0.54 18.92 -6.51
C PHE A 277 -0.41 20.02 -5.44
N TYR A 278 -1.47 20.80 -5.21
CA TYR A 278 -1.45 21.83 -4.16
C TYR A 278 -1.27 21.24 -2.76
N ILE A 279 -1.99 20.16 -2.41
CA ILE A 279 -1.86 19.52 -1.10
C ILE A 279 -0.48 18.87 -0.96
N ALA A 280 -0.01 18.14 -1.98
CA ALA A 280 1.29 17.49 -1.98
C ALA A 280 2.43 18.51 -1.82
N THR A 281 2.38 19.62 -2.57
CA THR A 281 3.39 20.70 -2.49
C THR A 281 3.42 21.33 -1.11
N TYR A 282 2.25 21.52 -0.47
CA TYR A 282 2.18 22.03 0.90
C TYR A 282 2.84 21.07 1.90
N LEU A 283 2.55 19.77 1.79
CA LEU A 283 3.15 18.74 2.64
C LEU A 283 4.67 18.69 2.45
N ASP A 284 5.15 18.73 1.21
CA ASP A 284 6.59 18.69 0.92
C ASP A 284 7.33 19.96 1.35
N TYR A 285 6.71 21.13 1.23
CA TYR A 285 7.27 22.37 1.75
C TYR A 285 7.42 22.33 3.28
N ASN A 286 6.39 21.89 4.00
CA ASN A 286 6.45 21.75 5.45
C ASN A 286 7.45 20.68 5.91
N LYS A 287 7.58 19.56 5.18
CA LYS A 287 8.64 18.57 5.42
C LYS A 287 10.03 19.20 5.36
N LYS A 288 10.29 20.08 4.38
CA LYS A 288 11.59 20.76 4.22
C LYS A 288 11.86 21.80 5.31
N LEU A 289 10.84 22.46 5.83
CA LEU A 289 10.98 23.49 6.86
C LEU A 289 11.14 22.88 8.26
N ASN A 290 10.44 21.79 8.55
CA ASN A 290 10.49 21.09 9.83
C ASN A 290 11.46 19.90 9.72
N PHE A 291 12.77 20.15 9.77
CA PHE A 291 13.85 19.14 9.81
C PHE A 291 13.72 18.09 10.95
N HIS A 292 12.70 18.20 11.81
CA HIS A 292 12.44 17.34 12.95
C HIS A 292 11.04 16.70 12.99
N GLU A 293 10.13 17.01 12.06
CA GLU A 293 8.78 16.41 12.08
C GLU A 293 8.57 15.35 11.01
N HIS A 294 8.19 14.17 11.50
CA HIS A 294 7.99 12.92 10.77
C HIS A 294 6.73 12.97 9.89
N HIS A 295 6.86 13.44 8.66
CA HIS A 295 5.86 13.24 7.63
C HIS A 295 6.50 12.50 6.45
N ALA A 296 6.10 11.24 6.26
CA ALA A 296 6.72 10.35 5.29
C ALA A 296 6.62 10.92 3.86
N ALA A 297 7.70 10.81 3.09
CA ALA A 297 7.63 10.79 1.62
C ALA A 297 6.57 9.77 1.18
N GLU A 298 5.96 9.93 0.00
CA GLU A 298 5.05 8.93 -0.58
C GLU A 298 5.62 7.53 -0.35
N ARG A 299 5.08 6.79 0.63
CA ARG A 299 5.59 5.46 0.95
C ARG A 299 5.09 4.55 -0.15
N THR A 300 5.99 4.17 -1.03
CA THR A 300 5.72 3.24 -2.11
C THR A 300 5.41 1.85 -1.55
N ALA A 301 4.82 0.97 -2.36
CA ALA A 301 4.46 -0.38 -1.92
C ALA A 301 5.70 -1.14 -1.41
N GLU A 302 6.82 -0.93 -2.09
CA GLU A 302 8.12 -1.50 -1.83
C GLU A 302 8.60 -1.16 -0.40
N SER A 303 8.54 0.10 0.01
CA SER A 303 8.96 0.53 1.36
C SER A 303 8.20 -0.19 2.48
N TYR A 304 6.88 -0.37 2.33
CA TYR A 304 6.08 -1.14 3.29
C TYR A 304 6.44 -2.64 3.27
N THR A 305 6.75 -3.19 2.10
CA THR A 305 7.19 -4.59 1.96
C THR A 305 8.46 -4.87 2.77
N LEU A 306 9.45 -3.97 2.72
CA LEU A 306 10.69 -4.12 3.52
C LEU A 306 10.39 -4.19 5.02
N GLN A 307 9.57 -3.25 5.50
CA GLN A 307 9.21 -3.14 6.91
C GLN A 307 8.41 -4.37 7.38
N TRP A 308 7.47 -4.84 6.54
CA TRP A 308 6.70 -6.04 6.83
C TRP A 308 7.56 -7.30 6.85
N GLN A 309 8.44 -7.49 5.87
CA GLN A 309 9.35 -8.64 5.81
C GLN A 309 10.20 -8.74 7.08
N ARG A 310 10.65 -7.61 7.61
CA ARG A 310 11.47 -7.52 8.83
C ARG A 310 10.69 -7.53 10.14
N GLY A 311 9.35 -7.58 10.08
CA GLY A 311 8.50 -7.65 11.27
C GLY A 311 8.22 -6.30 11.95
N HIS A 312 8.58 -5.17 11.33
CA HIS A 312 8.21 -3.84 11.84
C HIS A 312 6.72 -3.52 11.64
N LEU A 313 6.10 -4.13 10.63
CA LEU A 313 4.66 -4.08 10.41
C LEU A 313 4.05 -5.44 10.67
N SER A 314 2.90 -5.45 11.35
CA SER A 314 2.01 -6.61 11.45
C SER A 314 1.42 -7.00 10.09
N ASN A 315 0.93 -8.23 9.97
CA ASN A 315 0.22 -8.66 8.77
C ASN A 315 -1.03 -7.79 8.55
N TYR A 316 -1.75 -7.45 9.62
CA TYR A 316 -2.90 -6.55 9.57
C TYR A 316 -2.56 -5.17 8.99
N GLN A 317 -1.53 -4.50 9.51
CA GLN A 317 -1.12 -3.18 9.03
C GLN A 317 -0.66 -3.24 7.57
N TYR A 318 0.10 -4.28 7.22
CA TYR A 318 0.60 -4.42 5.86
C TYR A 318 -0.54 -4.61 4.85
N LEU A 319 -1.51 -5.48 5.14
CA LEU A 319 -2.70 -5.65 4.32
C LEU A 319 -3.51 -4.35 4.20
N LEU A 320 -3.60 -3.57 5.26
CA LEU A 320 -4.26 -2.27 5.22
C LEU A 320 -3.54 -1.29 4.29
N HIS A 321 -2.21 -1.24 4.32
CA HIS A 321 -1.42 -0.41 3.42
C HIS A 321 -1.56 -0.86 1.96
N LEU A 322 -1.52 -2.16 1.67
CA LEU A 322 -1.75 -2.68 0.32
C LEU A 322 -3.15 -2.35 -0.19
N ASN A 323 -4.19 -2.50 0.64
CA ASN A 323 -5.55 -2.09 0.29
C ASN A 323 -5.60 -0.59 -0.07
N ASN A 324 -4.97 0.27 0.73
CA ASN A 324 -4.87 1.69 0.42
C ASN A 324 -4.12 1.93 -0.89
N LEU A 325 -2.98 1.29 -1.15
CA LEU A 325 -2.27 1.50 -2.42
C LEU A 325 -3.07 0.98 -3.63
N ALA A 326 -3.96 0.01 -3.41
CA ALA A 326 -4.78 -0.61 -4.43
C ALA A 326 -6.15 0.07 -4.67
N ASP A 327 -6.27 1.35 -4.29
CA ASP A 327 -7.47 2.19 -4.37
C ASP A 327 -8.68 1.75 -3.53
N ARG A 328 -8.48 0.90 -2.53
CA ARG A 328 -9.55 0.49 -1.62
C ARG A 328 -9.85 1.59 -0.60
N SER A 329 -11.12 1.81 -0.30
CA SER A 329 -11.57 2.79 0.69
C SER A 329 -12.84 2.33 1.38
N CYS A 330 -12.95 2.63 2.67
CA CYS A 330 -14.18 2.36 3.42
C CYS A 330 -15.35 3.27 2.99
N ASN A 331 -15.04 4.41 2.34
CA ASN A 331 -16.05 5.36 1.87
C ASN A 331 -16.73 4.94 0.55
N ASP A 332 -16.21 3.91 -0.12
CA ASP A 332 -16.79 3.33 -1.32
C ASP A 332 -16.93 1.81 -1.14
N LEU A 333 -18.16 1.34 -0.88
CA LEU A 333 -18.43 -0.08 -0.62
C LEU A 333 -18.14 -0.99 -1.83
N SER A 334 -18.10 -0.43 -3.05
CA SER A 334 -17.74 -1.20 -4.25
C SER A 334 -16.22 -1.47 -4.32
N GLN A 335 -15.45 -0.71 -3.54
CA GLN A 335 -14.00 -0.79 -3.39
C GLN A 335 -13.61 -0.95 -1.91
N TYR A 336 -14.40 -1.66 -1.12
CA TYR A 336 -14.11 -1.86 0.30
C TYR A 336 -12.81 -2.66 0.49
N PRO A 337 -12.01 -2.37 1.54
CA PRO A 337 -10.83 -3.15 1.84
C PRO A 337 -11.12 -4.65 1.98
N VAL A 338 -10.23 -5.48 1.46
CA VAL A 338 -10.37 -6.94 1.40
C VAL A 338 -9.29 -7.59 2.24
N PHE A 339 -9.69 -8.55 3.07
CA PHE A 339 -8.83 -9.37 3.91
C PHE A 339 -9.10 -10.86 3.65
N PRO A 340 -8.10 -11.74 3.79
CA PRO A 340 -8.30 -13.16 3.57
C PRO A 340 -9.16 -13.78 4.68
N TRP A 341 -9.94 -14.80 4.33
CA TRP A 341 -10.21 -15.87 5.28
C TRP A 341 -8.87 -16.50 5.72
N VAL A 342 -8.62 -16.59 7.02
CA VAL A 342 -7.38 -17.20 7.57
C VAL A 342 -7.67 -18.57 8.18
N ILE A 343 -8.66 -18.64 9.07
CA ILE A 343 -9.06 -19.88 9.73
C ILE A 343 -9.97 -20.68 8.76
N GLY A 344 -9.72 -21.98 8.63
CA GLY A 344 -10.54 -22.94 7.90
C GLY A 344 -11.40 -23.84 8.80
N ASP A 345 -11.15 -23.83 10.12
CA ASP A 345 -11.87 -24.62 11.11
C ASP A 345 -12.78 -23.76 12.01
N TYR A 346 -14.08 -23.80 11.73
CA TYR A 346 -15.13 -23.14 12.52
C TYR A 346 -16.05 -24.12 13.25
N CYS A 347 -15.70 -25.41 13.28
CA CYS A 347 -16.56 -26.48 13.82
C CYS A 347 -15.96 -27.15 15.06
N SER A 348 -14.63 -27.14 15.22
CA SER A 348 -13.97 -27.74 16.37
C SER A 348 -14.26 -27.02 17.68
N ALA A 349 -14.17 -27.76 18.80
CA ALA A 349 -14.35 -27.23 20.15
C ALA A 349 -13.17 -26.35 20.63
N ALA A 350 -11.99 -26.51 20.04
CA ALA A 350 -10.80 -25.72 20.34
C ALA A 350 -10.07 -25.35 19.03
N LEU A 351 -9.45 -24.18 19.01
CA LEU A 351 -8.69 -23.67 17.88
C LEU A 351 -7.19 -23.89 18.14
N ASP A 352 -6.55 -24.73 17.33
CA ASP A 352 -5.12 -25.04 17.44
C ASP A 352 -4.32 -24.36 16.33
N LEU A 353 -3.69 -23.22 16.64
CA LEU A 353 -2.87 -22.46 15.70
C LEU A 353 -1.52 -23.11 15.38
N SER A 354 -1.16 -24.22 16.03
CA SER A 354 0.03 -25.00 15.70
C SER A 354 -0.23 -26.02 14.59
N ASN A 355 -1.50 -26.35 14.32
CA ASN A 355 -1.90 -27.29 13.28
C ASN A 355 -2.11 -26.58 11.93
N PRO A 356 -1.31 -26.90 10.89
CA PRO A 356 -1.50 -26.33 9.55
C PRO A 356 -2.91 -26.56 8.98
N GLY A 357 -3.58 -27.66 9.36
CA GLY A 357 -4.93 -27.99 8.90
C GLY A 357 -6.04 -27.07 9.45
N THR A 358 -5.74 -26.24 10.44
CA THR A 358 -6.66 -25.22 10.96
C THR A 358 -6.75 -24.00 10.05
N PHE A 359 -5.75 -23.79 9.18
CA PHE A 359 -5.67 -22.63 8.30
C PHE A 359 -6.22 -22.93 6.90
N ARG A 360 -6.74 -21.88 6.26
CA ARG A 360 -7.05 -21.88 4.83
C ARG A 360 -5.76 -21.93 4.01
N ASP A 361 -5.81 -22.63 2.88
CA ASP A 361 -4.78 -22.52 1.84
C ASP A 361 -4.83 -21.11 1.21
N LEU A 362 -3.84 -20.28 1.53
CA LEU A 362 -3.72 -18.89 1.09
C LEU A 362 -3.23 -18.77 -0.37
N SER A 363 -2.66 -19.83 -0.94
CA SER A 363 -2.22 -19.87 -2.34
C SER A 363 -3.36 -19.97 -3.35
N ARG A 364 -4.59 -20.17 -2.87
CA ARG A 364 -5.79 -20.43 -3.68
C ARG A 364 -6.88 -19.41 -3.41
N PRO A 365 -7.61 -18.94 -4.44
CA PRO A 365 -8.84 -18.17 -4.21
C PRO A 365 -9.92 -19.03 -3.53
N VAL A 366 -10.87 -18.41 -2.84
CA VAL A 366 -11.98 -19.10 -2.15
C VAL A 366 -12.69 -20.11 -3.08
N GLY A 367 -12.94 -19.69 -4.32
CA GLY A 367 -13.58 -20.49 -5.35
C GLY A 367 -12.95 -21.85 -5.63
N SER A 368 -11.63 -21.98 -5.46
CA SER A 368 -10.87 -23.19 -5.81
C SER A 368 -10.49 -24.08 -4.62
N LEU A 369 -10.92 -23.72 -3.41
CA LEU A 369 -10.71 -24.53 -2.20
C LEU A 369 -11.49 -25.85 -2.24
N ASN A 370 -12.75 -25.81 -2.68
CA ASN A 370 -13.56 -27.01 -2.87
C ASN A 370 -13.32 -27.59 -4.27
N LYS A 371 -12.76 -28.80 -4.33
CA LYS A 371 -12.38 -29.48 -5.58
C LYS A 371 -13.58 -29.78 -6.48
N GLU A 372 -14.68 -30.29 -5.94
CA GLU A 372 -15.88 -30.62 -6.72
C GLU A 372 -16.51 -29.37 -7.33
N ARG A 373 -16.52 -28.26 -6.59
CA ARG A 373 -17.00 -26.98 -7.11
C ARG A 373 -16.08 -26.46 -8.22
N LEU A 374 -14.77 -26.52 -7.99
CA LEU A 374 -13.77 -26.07 -8.96
C LEU A 374 -13.93 -26.80 -10.30
N GLU A 375 -14.12 -28.11 -10.29
CA GLU A 375 -14.34 -28.89 -11.51
C GLU A 375 -15.53 -28.35 -12.33
N ARG A 376 -16.67 -28.08 -11.67
CA ARG A 376 -17.85 -27.50 -12.34
C ARG A 376 -17.57 -26.11 -12.92
N LEU A 377 -16.83 -25.27 -12.21
CA LEU A 377 -16.44 -23.94 -12.67
C LEU A 377 -15.52 -24.01 -13.90
N LEU A 378 -14.57 -24.95 -13.90
CA LEU A 378 -13.64 -25.16 -15.00
C LEU A 378 -14.35 -25.72 -16.24
N THR A 379 -15.31 -26.64 -16.10
CA THR A 379 -16.15 -27.10 -17.22
C THR A 379 -16.88 -25.92 -17.86
N ARG A 380 -17.55 -25.08 -17.05
CA ARG A 380 -18.23 -23.88 -17.55
C ARG A 380 -17.26 -22.92 -18.24
N TYR A 381 -16.08 -22.70 -17.65
CA TYR A 381 -15.05 -21.82 -18.22
C TYR A 381 -14.57 -22.29 -19.60
N GLN A 382 -14.41 -23.60 -19.79
CA GLN A 382 -14.00 -24.18 -21.06
C GLN A 382 -15.05 -23.99 -22.15
N GLU A 383 -16.34 -24.16 -21.81
CA GLU A 383 -17.48 -24.05 -22.73
C GLU A 383 -17.88 -22.60 -23.05
N MET A 384 -17.47 -21.64 -22.21
CA MET A 384 -17.83 -20.22 -22.36
C MET A 384 -17.16 -19.56 -23.57
N PRO A 385 -17.86 -18.71 -24.34
CA PRO A 385 -17.25 -17.86 -25.36
C PRO A 385 -16.37 -16.77 -24.73
N GLU A 386 -15.46 -16.19 -25.52
CA GLU A 386 -14.68 -15.04 -25.05
C GLU A 386 -15.57 -13.80 -24.87
N PRO A 387 -15.33 -12.95 -23.84
CA PRO A 387 -14.29 -13.07 -22.81
C PRO A 387 -14.66 -14.06 -21.70
N LYS A 388 -13.77 -15.02 -21.41
CA LYS A 388 -14.02 -16.08 -20.40
C LYS A 388 -13.77 -15.60 -18.97
N PHE A 389 -14.55 -16.13 -18.03
CA PHE A 389 -14.35 -15.93 -16.59
C PHE A 389 -14.75 -17.14 -15.76
N MET A 390 -14.08 -17.35 -14.63
CA MET A 390 -14.40 -18.42 -13.69
C MET A 390 -15.42 -17.97 -12.65
N TYR A 391 -15.42 -16.70 -12.26
CA TYR A 391 -16.29 -16.16 -11.22
C TYR A 391 -17.15 -15.00 -11.75
N GLY A 392 -18.47 -15.20 -11.77
CA GLY A 392 -19.44 -14.15 -12.13
C GLY A 392 -19.79 -13.21 -10.98
N SER A 393 -19.39 -13.57 -9.75
CA SER A 393 -19.52 -12.76 -8.55
C SER A 393 -18.13 -12.48 -7.99
N HIS A 394 -17.89 -11.23 -7.59
CA HIS A 394 -16.60 -10.80 -7.07
C HIS A 394 -16.49 -11.10 -5.56
N TYR A 395 -15.28 -11.31 -5.03
CA TYR A 395 -15.07 -11.62 -3.60
C TYR A 395 -15.34 -10.45 -2.65
N SER A 396 -15.44 -9.23 -3.18
CA SER A 396 -15.79 -8.01 -2.45
C SER A 396 -16.81 -7.20 -3.25
N SER A 397 -17.99 -6.98 -2.69
CA SER A 397 -19.07 -6.20 -3.30
C SER A 397 -19.84 -5.44 -2.21
N PRO A 398 -20.57 -4.37 -2.53
CA PRO A 398 -21.36 -3.64 -1.53
C PRO A 398 -22.34 -4.55 -0.78
N GLY A 399 -22.96 -5.50 -1.49
CA GLY A 399 -23.86 -6.47 -0.88
C GLY A 399 -23.16 -7.39 0.12
N TYR A 400 -21.92 -7.80 -0.15
CA TYR A 400 -21.14 -8.66 0.73
C TYR A 400 -20.61 -7.91 1.95
N VAL A 401 -20.17 -6.67 1.78
CA VAL A 401 -19.74 -5.82 2.89
C VAL A 401 -20.92 -5.56 3.84
N LEU A 402 -22.07 -5.17 3.29
CA LEU A 402 -23.27 -4.92 4.10
C LEU A 402 -23.87 -6.20 4.68
N PHE A 403 -23.68 -7.36 4.05
CA PHE A 403 -24.03 -8.64 4.65
C PHE A 403 -23.34 -8.81 6.01
N TYR A 404 -22.04 -8.50 6.12
CA TYR A 404 -21.33 -8.52 7.41
C TYR A 404 -21.75 -7.37 8.33
N LEU A 405 -21.92 -6.17 7.78
CA LEU A 405 -22.09 -4.94 8.57
C LEU A 405 -23.54 -4.56 8.90
N VAL A 406 -24.53 -5.38 8.55
CA VAL A 406 -25.96 -5.03 8.68
C VAL A 406 -26.37 -4.61 10.11
N ARG A 407 -25.69 -5.13 11.14
CA ARG A 407 -25.96 -4.82 12.56
C ARG A 407 -25.45 -3.44 12.99
N ILE A 408 -24.42 -2.91 12.32
CA ILE A 408 -23.85 -1.57 12.60
C ILE A 408 -24.31 -0.52 11.60
N ALA A 409 -24.62 -0.95 10.38
CA ALA A 409 -24.93 -0.11 9.23
C ALA A 409 -26.30 -0.48 8.61
N PRO A 410 -27.39 -0.62 9.40
CA PRO A 410 -28.67 -1.10 8.88
C PRO A 410 -29.30 -0.16 7.85
N GLU A 411 -29.09 1.16 7.96
CA GLU A 411 -29.59 2.13 6.98
C GLU A 411 -28.96 1.96 5.60
N TYR A 412 -27.69 1.55 5.54
CA TYR A 412 -27.01 1.27 4.27
C TYR A 412 -27.60 0.01 3.62
N MET A 413 -27.90 -1.02 4.41
CA MET A 413 -28.60 -2.22 3.91
C MET A 413 -29.99 -1.85 3.37
N LEU A 414 -30.76 -1.04 4.11
CA LEU A 414 -32.06 -0.56 3.65
C LEU A 414 -31.95 0.27 2.37
N CYS A 415 -30.91 1.11 2.24
CA CYS A 415 -30.64 1.84 1.00
C CYS A 415 -30.39 0.89 -0.19
N LEU A 416 -29.50 -0.10 -0.01
CA LEU A 416 -29.13 -1.04 -1.07
C LEU A 416 -30.31 -1.95 -1.47
N GLN A 417 -31.13 -2.37 -0.51
CA GLN A 417 -32.24 -3.32 -0.72
C GLN A 417 -33.62 -2.62 -0.84
N ASN A 418 -33.64 -1.38 -1.32
CA ASN A 418 -34.88 -0.63 -1.62
C ASN A 418 -35.88 -0.56 -0.45
N GLY A 419 -35.36 -0.32 0.76
CA GLY A 419 -36.12 -0.12 1.99
C GLY A 419 -36.48 -1.39 2.74
N ARG A 420 -35.84 -2.52 2.46
CA ARG A 420 -36.08 -3.79 3.16
C ARG A 420 -34.76 -4.41 3.61
N PHE A 421 -34.82 -5.29 4.60
CA PHE A 421 -33.71 -6.22 4.84
C PHE A 421 -33.76 -7.38 3.85
N ASP A 422 -32.64 -8.09 3.69
CA ASP A 422 -32.60 -9.31 2.88
C ASP A 422 -33.41 -10.43 3.56
N ASN A 423 -33.68 -11.50 2.82
CA ASN A 423 -34.29 -12.71 3.35
C ASN A 423 -33.44 -13.26 4.51
N ALA A 424 -34.08 -13.53 5.65
CA ALA A 424 -33.46 -14.05 6.86
C ALA A 424 -32.55 -15.27 6.64
N ASP A 425 -32.88 -16.17 5.69
CA ASP A 425 -32.03 -17.33 5.39
C ASP A 425 -30.72 -16.97 4.65
N ARG A 426 -30.65 -15.79 4.04
CA ARG A 426 -29.47 -15.26 3.34
C ARG A 426 -28.69 -14.21 4.14
N MET A 427 -29.18 -13.87 5.33
CA MET A 427 -28.56 -12.89 6.21
C MET A 427 -27.37 -13.49 6.95
N PHE A 428 -26.42 -12.64 7.34
CA PHE A 428 -25.26 -13.07 8.13
C PHE A 428 -25.70 -13.50 9.52
N ASN A 429 -25.74 -14.80 9.76
CA ASN A 429 -26.29 -15.38 10.98
C ASN A 429 -25.29 -16.28 11.72
N SER A 430 -24.36 -16.94 11.03
CA SER A 430 -23.38 -17.85 11.62
C SER A 430 -22.06 -17.80 10.85
N ILE A 431 -20.94 -17.76 11.57
CA ILE A 431 -19.61 -17.73 10.95
C ILE A 431 -19.32 -19.06 10.24
N ALA A 432 -19.63 -20.18 10.91
CA ALA A 432 -19.42 -21.51 10.36
C ALA A 432 -20.29 -21.78 9.12
N GLU A 433 -21.57 -21.36 9.15
CA GLU A 433 -22.47 -21.48 8.00
C GLU A 433 -21.98 -20.60 6.82
N THR A 434 -21.52 -19.38 7.11
CA THR A 434 -20.98 -18.47 6.09
C THR A 434 -19.74 -19.06 5.42
N TRP A 435 -18.78 -19.57 6.19
CA TRP A 435 -17.59 -20.24 5.65
C TRP A 435 -17.97 -21.43 4.77
N LYS A 436 -18.88 -22.29 5.24
CA LYS A 436 -19.39 -23.42 4.46
C LYS A 436 -20.05 -22.98 3.16
N ASN A 437 -20.88 -21.94 3.19
CA ASN A 437 -21.51 -21.38 2.00
C ASN A 437 -20.48 -20.81 1.02
N CYS A 438 -19.39 -20.21 1.50
CA CYS A 438 -18.28 -19.76 0.66
C CYS A 438 -17.52 -20.92 -0.02
N LEU A 439 -17.62 -22.15 0.49
CA LEU A 439 -17.00 -23.35 -0.10
C LEU A 439 -17.94 -24.11 -1.03
N ASP A 440 -19.23 -24.18 -0.68
CA ASP A 440 -20.20 -25.04 -1.37
C ASP A 440 -21.12 -24.25 -2.32
N GLY A 441 -21.32 -22.95 -2.05
CA GLY A 441 -22.20 -22.07 -2.80
C GLY A 441 -21.74 -21.88 -4.24
N ALA A 442 -22.70 -21.92 -5.19
CA ALA A 442 -22.42 -21.82 -6.62
C ALA A 442 -21.94 -20.42 -7.07
N THR A 443 -22.32 -19.39 -6.32
CA THR A 443 -22.03 -17.98 -6.62
C THR A 443 -21.51 -17.24 -5.40
N ASP A 444 -21.03 -17.95 -4.38
CA ASP A 444 -20.54 -17.36 -3.14
C ASP A 444 -19.03 -17.54 -3.01
N PHE A 445 -18.30 -16.45 -3.24
CA PHE A 445 -16.84 -16.41 -3.26
C PHE A 445 -16.28 -15.31 -2.35
N LYS A 446 -17.05 -14.91 -1.33
CA LYS A 446 -16.71 -13.81 -0.41
C LYS A 446 -15.36 -14.02 0.26
N GLU A 447 -14.53 -12.99 0.24
CA GLU A 447 -13.44 -12.83 1.19
C GLU A 447 -13.92 -12.03 2.42
N LEU A 448 -13.04 -11.83 3.39
CA LEU A 448 -13.33 -11.08 4.62
C LEU A 448 -13.08 -9.58 4.46
N ILE A 449 -13.53 -8.85 5.47
CA ILE A 449 -13.30 -7.41 5.66
C ILE A 449 -12.38 -7.19 6.89
N PRO A 450 -11.70 -6.04 7.02
CA PRO A 450 -10.75 -5.78 8.10
C PRO A 450 -11.32 -5.98 9.52
N GLU A 451 -12.64 -5.78 9.69
CA GLU A 451 -13.37 -5.88 10.95
C GLU A 451 -13.19 -7.23 11.66
N PHE A 452 -13.02 -8.33 10.91
CA PHE A 452 -12.78 -9.66 11.47
C PHE A 452 -11.44 -9.76 12.22
N TYR A 453 -10.54 -8.80 11.99
CA TYR A 453 -9.24 -8.69 12.63
C TYR A 453 -9.11 -7.36 13.42
N GLY A 454 -10.22 -6.64 13.63
CA GLY A 454 -10.30 -5.42 14.41
C GLY A 454 -10.74 -5.67 15.86
N ASP A 455 -10.94 -4.60 16.64
CA ASP A 455 -11.41 -4.67 18.04
C ASP A 455 -12.92 -4.49 18.19
N ASP A 456 -13.63 -4.07 17.13
CA ASP A 456 -15.03 -3.69 17.21
C ASP A 456 -15.95 -4.90 17.01
N VAL A 457 -16.58 -5.38 18.09
CA VAL A 457 -17.52 -6.51 18.08
C VAL A 457 -18.93 -6.13 17.61
N SER A 458 -19.23 -4.86 17.40
CA SER A 458 -20.60 -4.39 17.18
C SER A 458 -21.26 -4.97 15.92
N PHE A 459 -20.48 -5.42 14.93
CA PHE A 459 -21.01 -6.09 13.73
C PHE A 459 -21.45 -7.54 13.98
N LEU A 460 -21.07 -8.14 15.11
CA LEU A 460 -21.47 -9.49 15.53
C LEU A 460 -22.69 -9.48 16.46
N VAL A 461 -22.98 -8.34 17.09
CA VAL A 461 -24.01 -8.21 18.15
C VAL A 461 -25.15 -7.28 17.69
N ASN A 462 -26.39 -7.72 17.76
CA ASN A 462 -27.58 -6.96 17.41
C ASN A 462 -27.98 -5.95 18.52
N SER A 463 -27.08 -5.03 18.83
CA SER A 463 -27.26 -4.04 19.91
C SER A 463 -28.46 -3.11 19.67
N LEU A 464 -28.83 -2.89 18.41
CA LEU A 464 -29.96 -2.06 18.00
C LEU A 464 -31.31 -2.79 18.03
N LYS A 465 -31.34 -4.09 18.36
CA LYS A 465 -32.54 -4.94 18.37
C LYS A 465 -33.32 -4.86 17.05
N LEU A 466 -32.58 -4.94 15.94
CA LEU A 466 -33.15 -4.92 14.60
C LEU A 466 -34.01 -6.17 14.38
N ASP A 467 -35.16 -5.99 13.72
CA ASP A 467 -35.95 -7.11 13.23
C ASP A 467 -35.38 -7.60 11.89
N LEU A 468 -34.47 -8.58 11.97
CA LEU A 468 -33.81 -9.19 10.82
C LEU A 468 -34.59 -10.40 10.25
N GLY A 469 -35.80 -10.64 10.75
CA GLY A 469 -36.70 -11.69 10.29
C GLY A 469 -36.44 -13.07 10.91
N LYS A 470 -37.18 -14.05 10.39
CA LYS A 470 -37.23 -15.43 10.88
C LYS A 470 -36.85 -16.40 9.77
N ARG A 471 -35.90 -17.30 10.05
CA ARG A 471 -35.45 -18.36 9.13
C ARG A 471 -36.56 -19.40 8.91
N GLN A 472 -36.43 -20.21 7.86
CA GLN A 472 -37.36 -21.32 7.59
C GLN A 472 -37.46 -22.33 8.74
N GLY A 473 -36.38 -22.54 9.50
CA GLY A 473 -36.36 -23.38 10.71
C GLY A 473 -37.04 -22.74 11.93
N GLY A 474 -37.51 -21.51 11.82
CA GLY A 474 -38.23 -20.79 12.85
C GLY A 474 -37.37 -20.03 13.86
N GLN A 475 -36.05 -20.08 13.72
CA GLN A 475 -35.11 -19.28 14.51
C GLN A 475 -35.10 -17.83 14.01
N MET A 476 -35.08 -16.87 14.93
CA MET A 476 -34.90 -15.45 14.58
C MET A 476 -33.44 -15.15 14.30
N VAL A 477 -33.17 -14.25 13.36
CA VAL A 477 -31.81 -13.74 13.12
C VAL A 477 -31.55 -12.63 14.12
N ASP A 478 -30.57 -12.83 15.01
CA ASP A 478 -30.22 -11.89 16.09
C ASP A 478 -28.70 -11.70 16.15
N ASP A 479 -28.03 -12.00 17.28
CA ASP A 479 -26.57 -12.07 17.35
C ASP A 479 -26.02 -13.14 16.39
N VAL A 480 -24.79 -12.93 15.90
CA VAL A 480 -24.10 -13.90 15.03
C VAL A 480 -23.66 -15.10 15.86
N GLU A 481 -24.01 -16.29 15.39
CA GLU A 481 -23.56 -17.55 15.98
C GLU A 481 -22.05 -17.72 15.76
N LEU A 482 -21.34 -17.81 16.88
CA LEU A 482 -19.88 -17.96 16.91
C LEU A 482 -19.47 -19.44 16.88
N PRO A 483 -18.25 -19.74 16.39
CA PRO A 483 -17.69 -21.09 16.44
C PRO A 483 -17.59 -21.63 17.87
N PRO A 484 -17.64 -22.96 18.09
CA PRO A 484 -17.59 -23.54 19.44
C PRO A 484 -16.34 -23.19 20.25
N TRP A 485 -15.22 -22.89 19.57
CA TRP A 485 -13.97 -22.48 20.20
C TRP A 485 -13.96 -21.03 20.69
N ALA A 486 -14.94 -20.20 20.33
CA ALA A 486 -15.04 -18.81 20.75
C ALA A 486 -16.06 -18.66 21.89
N ARG A 487 -15.63 -18.08 23.01
CA ARG A 487 -16.49 -17.89 24.20
C ARG A 487 -17.33 -16.62 24.16
N SER A 488 -16.84 -15.61 23.45
CA SER A 488 -17.51 -14.32 23.26
C SER A 488 -17.07 -13.69 21.93
N PRO A 489 -17.76 -12.65 21.44
CA PRO A 489 -17.33 -11.90 20.25
C PRO A 489 -15.90 -11.35 20.37
N GLU A 490 -15.50 -10.89 21.54
CA GLU A 490 -14.14 -10.39 21.80
C GLU A 490 -13.10 -11.51 21.70
N ASP A 491 -13.38 -12.67 22.29
CA ASP A 491 -12.52 -13.86 22.22
C ASP A 491 -12.40 -14.37 20.77
N PHE A 492 -13.48 -14.29 19.98
CA PHE A 492 -13.47 -14.59 18.56
C PHE A 492 -12.53 -13.67 17.78
N LEU A 493 -12.64 -12.34 17.95
CA LEU A 493 -11.79 -11.37 17.26
C LEU A 493 -10.34 -11.47 17.69
N GLN A 494 -10.07 -11.69 18.98
CA GLN A 494 -8.71 -11.89 19.47
C GLN A 494 -8.06 -13.12 18.83
N LYS A 495 -8.75 -14.27 18.83
CA LYS A 495 -8.24 -15.48 18.17
C LYS A 495 -8.07 -15.33 16.66
N SER A 496 -8.93 -14.54 16.02
CA SER A 496 -8.81 -14.23 14.59
C SER A 496 -7.57 -13.39 14.30
N LYS A 497 -7.27 -12.38 15.14
CA LYS A 497 -6.00 -11.63 15.08
C LYS A 497 -4.79 -12.52 15.33
N ASP A 498 -4.83 -13.35 16.36
CA ASP A 498 -3.73 -14.25 16.70
C ASP A 498 -3.48 -15.24 15.54
N ALA A 499 -4.53 -15.68 14.85
CA ALA A 499 -4.41 -16.50 13.65
C ALA A 499 -3.79 -15.73 12.48
N LEU A 500 -4.22 -14.49 12.21
CA LEU A 500 -3.66 -13.64 11.15
C LEU A 500 -2.18 -13.31 11.40
N GLU A 501 -1.79 -13.06 12.64
CA GLU A 501 -0.40 -12.75 13.03
C GLU A 501 0.45 -14.00 13.31
N SER A 502 -0.12 -15.19 13.15
CA SER A 502 0.59 -16.45 13.36
C SER A 502 1.79 -16.61 12.42
N ASN A 503 2.74 -17.46 12.83
CA ASN A 503 3.89 -17.81 11.99
C ASN A 503 3.43 -18.46 10.67
N TYR A 504 2.40 -19.31 10.70
CA TYR A 504 1.89 -19.96 9.49
C TYR A 504 1.42 -18.93 8.46
N VAL A 505 0.56 -17.99 8.87
CA VAL A 505 0.07 -16.95 7.96
C VAL A 505 1.20 -16.05 7.50
N SER A 506 2.08 -15.63 8.40
CA SER A 506 3.26 -14.82 8.05
C SER A 506 4.11 -15.45 6.95
N GLU A 507 4.23 -16.78 6.94
CA GLU A 507 5.00 -17.51 5.95
C GLU A 507 4.29 -17.67 4.59
N HIS A 508 2.95 -17.60 4.55
CA HIS A 508 2.14 -17.90 3.36
C HIS A 508 1.32 -16.71 2.84
N LEU A 509 1.23 -15.59 3.57
CA LEU A 509 0.38 -14.44 3.19
C LEU A 509 0.75 -13.82 1.84
N HIS A 510 2.04 -13.84 1.48
CA HIS A 510 2.54 -13.41 0.18
C HIS A 510 1.84 -14.12 -1.01
N GLU A 511 1.44 -15.39 -0.83
CA GLU A 511 0.75 -16.16 -1.86
C GLU A 511 -0.68 -15.66 -2.11
N TRP A 512 -1.36 -15.19 -1.05
CA TRP A 512 -2.67 -14.55 -1.17
C TRP A 512 -2.56 -13.15 -1.76
N ILE A 513 -1.51 -12.40 -1.37
CA ILE A 513 -1.21 -11.10 -1.96
C ILE A 513 -0.99 -11.23 -3.47
N ASP A 514 -0.32 -12.29 -3.94
CA ASP A 514 -0.17 -12.56 -5.38
C ASP A 514 -1.50 -12.69 -6.12
N LEU A 515 -2.53 -13.28 -5.48
CA LEU A 515 -3.86 -13.45 -6.07
C LEU A 515 -4.62 -12.12 -6.15
N ILE A 516 -4.53 -11.30 -5.10
CA ILE A 516 -5.39 -10.12 -4.93
C ILE A 516 -4.74 -8.85 -5.48
N PHE A 517 -3.44 -8.66 -5.25
CA PHE A 517 -2.69 -7.45 -5.63
C PHE A 517 -1.51 -7.73 -6.56
N GLY A 518 -1.07 -8.98 -6.67
CA GLY A 518 0.15 -9.34 -7.39
C GLY A 518 -0.07 -9.97 -8.77
N TYR A 519 0.92 -10.74 -9.20
CA TYR A 519 1.02 -11.20 -10.58
C TYR A 519 -0.06 -12.23 -10.99
N LYS A 520 -0.68 -12.94 -10.04
CA LYS A 520 -1.76 -13.92 -10.27
C LYS A 520 -3.16 -13.28 -10.35
N GLN A 521 -3.25 -11.95 -10.37
CA GLN A 521 -4.52 -11.24 -10.49
C GLN A 521 -5.09 -11.28 -11.93
N LYS A 522 -4.21 -11.28 -12.96
CA LYS A 522 -4.60 -11.25 -14.38
C LYS A 522 -3.68 -12.12 -15.24
N GLY A 523 -4.04 -12.30 -16.52
CA GLY A 523 -3.21 -13.02 -17.50
C GLY A 523 -3.19 -14.53 -17.32
N SER A 524 -2.16 -15.18 -17.87
CA SER A 524 -1.97 -16.64 -17.80
C SER A 524 -1.81 -17.16 -16.37
N ASP A 525 -1.15 -16.39 -15.51
CA ASP A 525 -0.93 -16.75 -14.10
C ASP A 525 -2.24 -16.79 -13.32
N ALA A 526 -3.17 -15.87 -13.59
CA ALA A 526 -4.52 -15.92 -13.03
C ALA A 526 -5.29 -17.17 -13.51
N VAL A 527 -5.16 -17.57 -14.77
CA VAL A 527 -5.78 -18.80 -15.27
C VAL A 527 -5.20 -20.03 -14.56
N GLY A 528 -3.87 -20.09 -14.44
CA GLY A 528 -3.15 -21.15 -13.74
C GLY A 528 -3.50 -21.25 -12.25
N ALA A 529 -3.72 -20.10 -11.59
CA ALA A 529 -4.15 -20.01 -10.20
C ALA A 529 -5.68 -20.13 -9.99
N HIS A 530 -6.44 -20.28 -11.08
CA HIS A 530 -7.91 -20.31 -11.09
C HIS A 530 -8.55 -19.04 -10.48
N ASN A 531 -8.07 -17.87 -10.86
CA ASN A 531 -8.36 -16.58 -10.24
C ASN A 531 -8.95 -15.54 -11.23
N VAL A 532 -9.80 -15.98 -12.17
CA VAL A 532 -10.33 -15.11 -13.24
C VAL A 532 -11.77 -14.68 -12.94
N PHE A 533 -11.99 -13.38 -12.72
CA PHE A 533 -13.29 -12.77 -12.46
C PHE A 533 -13.94 -12.21 -13.73
N HIS A 534 -15.18 -11.75 -13.61
CA HIS A 534 -15.89 -11.13 -14.71
C HIS A 534 -15.13 -9.91 -15.25
N PRO A 535 -15.03 -9.70 -16.58
CA PRO A 535 -14.20 -8.64 -17.18
C PRO A 535 -14.51 -7.22 -16.68
N LEU A 536 -15.79 -6.91 -16.43
CA LEU A 536 -16.24 -5.62 -15.89
C LEU A 536 -15.70 -5.30 -14.48
N THR A 537 -15.12 -6.27 -13.77
CA THR A 537 -14.51 -6.03 -12.46
C THR A 537 -13.11 -5.44 -12.57
N TYR A 538 -12.44 -5.60 -13.71
CA TYR A 538 -11.06 -5.17 -13.90
C TYR A 538 -10.98 -3.77 -14.47
N GLU A 539 -9.95 -3.03 -14.06
CA GLU A 539 -9.58 -1.75 -14.66
C GLU A 539 -9.28 -1.92 -16.16
N GLY A 540 -9.81 -1.01 -16.98
CA GLY A 540 -9.68 -1.08 -18.43
C GLY A 540 -10.50 -2.20 -19.09
N GLY A 541 -11.33 -2.93 -18.33
CA GLY A 541 -12.21 -3.98 -18.87
C GLY A 541 -13.29 -3.45 -19.82
N VAL A 542 -13.72 -2.21 -19.61
CA VAL A 542 -14.62 -1.45 -20.51
C VAL A 542 -14.22 0.03 -20.49
N ASP A 543 -14.20 0.66 -21.66
CA ASP A 543 -14.10 2.12 -21.78
C ASP A 543 -15.50 2.75 -21.84
N LEU A 544 -15.96 3.24 -20.69
CA LEU A 544 -17.28 3.89 -20.55
C LEU A 544 -17.42 5.17 -21.38
N ASN A 545 -16.32 5.79 -21.84
CA ASN A 545 -16.36 6.96 -22.69
C ASN A 545 -16.57 6.61 -24.15
N SER A 546 -16.27 5.38 -24.56
CA SER A 546 -16.52 4.89 -25.91
C SER A 546 -17.98 4.50 -26.18
N ILE A 547 -18.79 4.34 -25.12
CA ILE A 547 -20.20 3.94 -25.22
C ILE A 547 -21.05 5.15 -25.61
N GLU A 548 -21.63 5.12 -26.81
CA GLU A 548 -22.53 6.17 -27.32
C GLU A 548 -23.93 6.10 -26.71
N ASP A 549 -24.45 4.90 -26.42
CA ASP A 549 -25.80 4.72 -25.85
C ASP A 549 -25.83 5.04 -24.34
N PRO A 550 -26.58 6.07 -23.91
CA PRO A 550 -26.69 6.42 -22.49
C PRO A 550 -27.29 5.30 -21.63
N ASP A 551 -28.22 4.51 -22.16
CA ASP A 551 -28.85 3.41 -21.41
C ASP A 551 -27.84 2.30 -21.12
N GLU A 552 -27.04 1.91 -22.12
CA GLU A 552 -25.95 0.94 -21.98
C GLU A 552 -24.88 1.43 -21.01
N LYS A 553 -24.49 2.70 -21.11
CA LYS A 553 -23.50 3.31 -20.20
C LYS A 553 -23.95 3.27 -18.75
N VAL A 554 -25.21 3.62 -18.47
CA VAL A 554 -25.79 3.57 -17.12
C VAL A 554 -25.88 2.13 -16.61
N ALA A 555 -26.28 1.18 -17.47
CA ALA A 555 -26.35 -0.24 -17.09
C ALA A 555 -24.97 -0.81 -16.71
N MET A 556 -23.93 -0.52 -17.51
CA MET A 556 -22.56 -0.96 -17.22
C MET A 556 -22.00 -0.33 -15.94
N LEU A 557 -22.19 0.98 -15.75
CA LEU A 557 -21.80 1.68 -14.52
C LEU A 557 -22.47 1.08 -13.28
N THR A 558 -23.77 0.80 -13.38
CA THR A 558 -24.53 0.16 -12.30
C THR A 558 -23.94 -1.22 -11.98
N GLN A 559 -23.62 -2.02 -12.99
CA GLN A 559 -23.00 -3.33 -12.80
C GLN A 559 -21.64 -3.23 -12.12
N ILE A 560 -20.79 -2.29 -12.51
CA ILE A 560 -19.47 -2.05 -11.88
C ILE A 560 -19.62 -1.68 -10.40
N LEU A 561 -20.59 -0.83 -10.07
CA LEU A 561 -20.80 -0.35 -8.71
C LEU A 561 -21.46 -1.40 -7.80
N GLU A 562 -22.36 -2.25 -8.34
CA GLU A 562 -23.10 -3.23 -7.55
C GLU A 562 -22.39 -4.58 -7.40
N PHE A 563 -21.61 -5.02 -8.39
CA PHE A 563 -21.01 -6.36 -8.41
C PHE A 563 -19.55 -6.40 -7.92
N GLY A 564 -18.99 -5.25 -7.56
CA GLY A 564 -17.67 -5.13 -6.97
C GLY A 564 -16.54 -4.92 -7.99
N GLN A 565 -15.45 -4.32 -7.52
CA GLN A 565 -14.29 -3.98 -8.35
C GLN A 565 -13.04 -4.73 -7.87
N THR A 566 -12.22 -5.20 -8.80
CA THR A 566 -10.91 -5.81 -8.52
C THR A 566 -9.93 -4.68 -8.09
N PRO A 567 -9.12 -4.87 -7.02
CA PRO A 567 -8.16 -3.87 -6.59
C PRO A 567 -7.15 -3.57 -7.71
N LYS A 568 -6.50 -2.40 -7.65
CA LYS A 568 -5.42 -2.09 -8.58
C LYS A 568 -4.28 -3.11 -8.38
N GLN A 569 -3.76 -3.66 -9.47
CA GLN A 569 -2.59 -4.52 -9.40
C GLN A 569 -1.37 -3.69 -8.96
N LEU A 570 -0.72 -4.11 -7.88
CA LEU A 570 0.45 -3.45 -7.32
C LEU A 570 1.76 -4.11 -7.79
N PHE A 571 1.74 -5.44 -7.96
CA PHE A 571 2.95 -6.21 -8.24
C PHE A 571 2.77 -7.08 -9.50
N VAL A 572 3.84 -7.18 -10.28
CA VAL A 572 3.90 -7.99 -11.51
C VAL A 572 4.88 -9.15 -11.41
N THR A 573 5.65 -9.20 -10.33
CA THR A 573 6.53 -10.31 -9.95
C THR A 573 5.98 -11.01 -8.69
N PRO A 574 6.46 -12.22 -8.37
CA PRO A 574 6.07 -12.91 -7.13
C PRO A 574 6.38 -12.07 -5.90
N HIS A 575 5.40 -11.98 -5.00
CA HIS A 575 5.53 -11.20 -3.79
C HIS A 575 6.55 -11.84 -2.82
N PRO A 576 7.49 -11.07 -2.25
CA PRO A 576 8.46 -11.57 -1.28
C PRO A 576 7.78 -12.17 -0.04
N ARG A 577 8.39 -13.23 0.52
CA ARG A 577 7.90 -13.87 1.74
C ARG A 577 8.38 -13.10 2.98
N ARG A 578 7.58 -13.08 4.05
CA ARG A 578 7.97 -12.51 5.35
C ARG A 578 9.15 -13.28 5.97
N ILE A 579 10.10 -12.56 6.55
CA ILE A 579 11.27 -13.16 7.20
C ILE A 579 10.88 -13.54 8.62
N THR A 580 10.54 -14.81 8.83
CA THR A 580 10.30 -15.34 10.17
C THR A 580 11.64 -15.71 10.83
N PRO A 581 11.93 -15.25 12.07
CA PRO A 581 13.11 -15.69 12.80
C PRO A 581 12.93 -17.17 13.14
N LYS A 582 13.57 -18.05 12.36
CA LYS A 582 13.73 -19.45 12.75
C LYS A 582 14.69 -19.46 13.93
N PHE A 583 14.21 -19.75 15.14
CA PHE A 583 15.07 -20.14 16.26
C PHE A 583 15.90 -21.35 15.83
N LYS A 584 17.12 -21.12 15.34
CA LYS A 584 18.10 -22.17 15.10
C LYS A 584 18.68 -22.55 16.45
N ASN A 585 18.24 -23.68 17.00
CA ASN A 585 19.02 -24.40 18.02
C ASN A 585 20.36 -24.77 17.40
N PHE A 586 21.38 -23.95 17.60
CA PHE A 586 22.75 -24.28 17.24
C PHE A 586 23.27 -25.34 18.23
N SER A 587 23.13 -26.62 17.89
CA SER A 587 24.01 -27.65 18.44
C SER A 587 25.34 -27.59 17.69
N HIS A 588 26.25 -26.72 18.12
CA HIS A 588 27.65 -26.81 17.74
C HIS A 588 28.25 -28.05 18.41
N THR A 589 28.29 -29.18 17.71
CA THR A 589 29.24 -30.25 18.04
C THR A 589 30.59 -29.87 17.43
N CYS A 590 31.38 -29.08 18.17
CA CYS A 590 32.82 -28.99 17.92
C CYS A 590 33.46 -30.32 18.30
N SER A 591 33.78 -31.13 17.30
CA SER A 591 34.59 -32.33 17.47
C SER A 591 36.06 -32.01 17.18
N HIS A 592 36.82 -31.65 18.21
CA HIS A 592 38.28 -31.85 18.22
C HIS A 592 38.74 -32.19 19.64
N ASN A 593 38.91 -33.49 19.89
CA ASN A 593 39.66 -34.03 21.02
C ASN A 593 41.16 -34.01 20.69
N ALA A 594 41.99 -33.40 21.55
CA ALA A 594 43.39 -33.75 21.73
C ALA A 594 43.84 -33.39 23.17
N PRO A 595 44.79 -34.13 23.77
CA PRO A 595 44.87 -34.31 25.22
C PRO A 595 45.75 -33.27 25.94
N MET A 596 45.39 -33.08 27.21
CA MET A 596 46.03 -32.29 28.25
C MET A 596 47.53 -32.60 28.42
N ALA A 597 48.33 -31.53 28.54
CA ALA A 597 49.61 -31.55 29.26
C ALA A 597 49.75 -30.24 30.06
N ASP A 598 49.94 -30.39 31.37
CA ASP A 598 50.05 -29.34 32.38
C ASP A 598 51.24 -28.40 32.17
N SER A 599 51.06 -27.09 32.39
CA SER A 599 52.09 -26.15 32.87
C SER A 599 51.46 -24.88 33.48
N PRO A 600 52.04 -24.28 34.54
CA PRO A 600 51.34 -23.36 35.43
C PRO A 600 51.35 -21.88 34.99
N VAL A 601 50.28 -21.21 35.41
CA VAL A 601 49.84 -19.83 35.16
C VAL A 601 50.85 -18.76 35.58
N SER A 602 51.02 -17.74 34.73
CA SER A 602 51.42 -16.37 35.12
C SER A 602 50.28 -15.40 34.77
N PRO A 603 49.96 -14.40 35.61
CA PRO A 603 48.81 -13.53 35.42
C PRO A 603 49.18 -12.32 34.57
N GLY A 604 48.51 -12.15 33.43
CA GLY A 604 48.62 -10.97 32.62
C GLY A 604 48.43 -11.28 31.15
N GLU A 605 47.17 -11.28 30.72
CA GLU A 605 46.71 -10.74 29.44
C GLU A 605 45.20 -11.00 29.34
N GLU A 606 44.48 -9.95 28.98
CA GLU A 606 43.02 -9.88 28.94
C GLU A 606 42.48 -10.96 28.01
N SER A 607 41.61 -11.81 28.58
CA SER A 607 40.98 -12.92 27.89
C SER A 607 40.06 -12.41 26.78
N PHE A 608 40.27 -12.95 25.59
CA PHE A 608 39.34 -13.04 24.46
C PHE A 608 37.86 -12.90 24.89
N GLU A 609 37.26 -11.76 24.59
CA GLU A 609 35.81 -11.56 24.66
C GLU A 609 35.17 -12.06 23.36
N ASP A 610 34.20 -12.96 23.50
CA ASP A 610 33.26 -13.35 22.45
C ASP A 610 32.63 -12.10 21.82
N LEU A 611 32.87 -11.91 20.52
CA LEU A 611 32.33 -10.80 19.72
C LEU A 611 30.82 -10.99 19.54
N THR A 612 30.03 -10.39 20.43
CA THR A 612 28.56 -10.48 20.38
C THR A 612 28.00 -9.74 19.16
N GLU A 613 26.94 -10.29 18.55
CA GLU A 613 26.10 -9.59 17.56
C GLU A 613 25.56 -8.25 18.11
N GLU A 614 25.44 -8.14 19.43
CA GLU A 614 25.06 -6.93 20.14
C GLU A 614 26.09 -5.80 19.96
N SER A 615 27.39 -6.11 19.97
CA SER A 615 28.45 -5.12 19.72
C SER A 615 28.39 -4.57 18.29
N LYS A 616 28.11 -5.42 17.30
CA LYS A 616 27.93 -4.99 15.90
C LYS A 616 26.70 -4.09 15.75
N SER A 617 25.58 -4.49 16.35
CA SER A 617 24.36 -3.67 16.35
C SER A 617 24.59 -2.32 17.03
N LEU A 618 25.30 -2.29 18.17
CA LEU A 618 25.64 -1.03 18.86
C LEU A 618 26.53 -0.12 18.01
N ALA A 619 27.49 -0.67 17.27
CA ALA A 619 28.34 0.08 16.36
C ALA A 619 27.52 0.73 15.23
N TRP A 620 26.63 -0.04 14.59
CA TRP A 620 25.73 0.47 13.56
C TRP A 620 24.75 1.53 14.10
N ASN A 621 24.23 1.35 15.31
CA ASN A 621 23.38 2.36 15.95
C ASN A 621 24.11 3.68 16.23
N ASN A 622 25.43 3.66 16.38
CA ASN A 622 26.26 4.85 16.60
C ASN A 622 26.99 5.32 15.33
N ILE A 623 26.69 4.76 14.15
CA ILE A 623 27.40 5.07 12.89
C ILE A 623 27.27 6.56 12.50
N THR A 624 26.22 7.24 12.96
CA THR A 624 26.02 8.69 12.76
C THR A 624 27.03 9.55 13.53
N LYS A 625 27.69 9.00 14.56
CA LYS A 625 28.72 9.69 15.35
C LYS A 625 30.14 9.44 14.80
N LEU A 626 30.27 9.04 13.54
CA LEU A 626 31.55 8.74 12.93
C LEU A 626 32.41 10.02 12.83
N GLN A 627 33.65 9.96 13.34
CA GLN A 627 34.58 11.08 13.27
C GLN A 627 35.88 10.71 12.56
N LEU A 628 36.41 11.68 11.81
CA LEU A 628 37.72 11.58 11.19
C LEU A 628 38.79 11.50 12.29
N HIS A 629 39.58 10.44 12.27
CA HIS A 629 40.68 10.23 13.20
C HIS A 629 42.01 10.65 12.60
N GLU A 630 42.35 10.14 11.41
CA GLU A 630 43.61 10.42 10.72
C GLU A 630 43.43 10.42 9.20
N GLN A 631 44.26 11.17 8.48
CA GLN A 631 44.27 11.19 7.01
C GLN A 631 45.70 11.19 6.46
N TYR A 632 45.92 10.46 5.38
CA TYR A 632 47.24 10.33 4.76
C TYR A 632 47.15 10.40 3.23
N LYS A 633 48.01 11.20 2.62
CA LYS A 633 48.16 11.29 1.15
C LYS A 633 49.34 10.44 0.69
N ILE A 634 49.08 9.15 0.45
CA ILE A 634 50.14 8.20 0.08
C ILE A 634 50.24 7.97 -1.42
N HIS A 635 49.19 8.18 -2.22
CA HIS A 635 49.18 7.92 -3.67
C HIS A 635 49.34 9.19 -4.52
N LYS A 636 49.72 9.01 -5.78
CA LYS A 636 49.83 10.11 -6.76
C LYS A 636 48.53 10.35 -7.51
N GLU A 637 47.71 9.32 -7.68
CA GLU A 637 46.39 9.35 -8.33
C GLU A 637 45.32 8.72 -7.41
N ALA A 638 44.09 8.61 -7.89
CA ALA A 638 42.95 8.11 -7.12
C ALA A 638 43.24 6.74 -6.49
N VAL A 639 42.79 6.56 -5.24
CA VAL A 639 42.79 5.25 -4.58
C VAL A 639 41.66 4.42 -5.18
N THR A 640 41.85 3.13 -5.42
CA THR A 640 40.86 2.27 -6.11
C THR A 640 40.40 1.09 -5.26
N GLY A 641 41.20 0.65 -4.30
CA GLY A 641 40.86 -0.48 -3.43
C GLY A 641 41.62 -0.42 -2.11
N ILE A 642 41.02 -1.00 -1.08
CA ILE A 642 41.55 -1.08 0.28
C ILE A 642 41.41 -2.52 0.78
N ALA A 643 42.48 -3.07 1.34
CA ALA A 643 42.46 -4.32 2.09
C ALA A 643 43.25 -4.15 3.39
N VAL A 644 42.82 -4.76 4.48
CA VAL A 644 43.46 -4.61 5.80
C VAL A 644 43.78 -5.99 6.36
N SER A 645 44.96 -6.12 6.97
CA SER A 645 45.38 -7.34 7.65
C SER A 645 44.42 -7.72 8.79
N CYS A 646 44.32 -9.00 9.11
CA CYS A 646 43.40 -9.52 10.12
C CYS A 646 43.63 -8.88 11.51
N ASN A 647 44.88 -8.56 11.83
CA ASN A 647 45.26 -7.85 13.06
C ASN A 647 45.06 -6.32 12.98
N GLY A 648 44.61 -5.77 11.86
CA GLY A 648 44.39 -4.32 11.66
C GLY A 648 45.65 -3.45 11.60
N SER A 649 46.85 -4.05 11.64
CA SER A 649 48.13 -3.34 11.70
C SER A 649 48.58 -2.75 10.37
N SER A 650 48.26 -3.42 9.25
CA SER A 650 48.75 -3.10 7.91
C SER A 650 47.58 -2.89 6.96
N VAL A 651 47.59 -1.75 6.28
CA VAL A 651 46.60 -1.35 5.28
C VAL A 651 47.24 -1.39 3.90
N PHE A 652 46.62 -2.12 2.99
CA PHE A 652 47.03 -2.24 1.61
C PHE A 652 46.08 -1.43 0.73
N THR A 653 46.65 -0.62 -0.16
CA THR A 653 45.86 0.22 -1.07
C THR A 653 46.37 0.15 -2.50
N THR A 654 45.43 0.04 -3.43
CA THR A 654 45.68 0.13 -4.88
C THR A 654 45.30 1.50 -5.41
N SER A 655 45.91 1.91 -6.51
CA SER A 655 45.65 3.22 -7.11
C SER A 655 45.79 3.20 -8.63
N GLN A 656 45.17 4.20 -9.25
CA GLN A 656 45.37 4.53 -10.67
C GLN A 656 46.82 4.93 -11.01
N ASP A 657 47.67 5.21 -10.01
CA ASP A 657 49.10 5.45 -10.20
C ASP A 657 49.93 4.18 -10.48
N SER A 658 49.27 3.05 -10.76
CA SER A 658 49.83 1.70 -11.01
C SER A 658 50.51 1.04 -9.81
N THR A 659 50.36 1.58 -8.59
CA THR A 659 51.05 1.07 -7.41
C THR A 659 50.12 0.43 -6.36
N LEU A 660 50.60 -0.66 -5.77
CA LEU A 660 50.11 -1.23 -4.51
C LEU A 660 51.00 -0.71 -3.38
N LYS A 661 50.40 -0.13 -2.34
CA LYS A 661 51.10 0.40 -1.18
C LYS A 661 50.68 -0.32 0.09
N MET A 662 51.66 -0.54 0.97
CA MET A 662 51.46 -1.09 2.31
C MET A 662 51.78 -0.02 3.34
N PHE A 663 50.77 0.42 4.08
CA PHE A 663 50.85 1.43 5.12
C PHE A 663 50.67 0.79 6.49
N SER A 664 51.57 1.05 7.43
CA SER A 664 51.44 0.54 8.79
C SER A 664 50.76 1.56 9.68
N LYS A 665 49.64 1.14 10.29
CA LYS A 665 48.85 1.96 11.21
C LYS A 665 49.63 2.31 12.49
N GLU A 666 50.43 1.37 12.99
CA GLU A 666 51.25 1.57 14.21
C GLU A 666 52.38 2.56 13.99
N SER A 667 53.14 2.39 12.91
CA SER A 667 54.30 3.24 12.61
C SER A 667 53.92 4.54 11.90
N LYS A 668 52.68 4.65 11.41
CA LYS A 668 52.15 5.77 10.61
C LYS A 668 52.99 6.07 9.36
N MET A 669 53.64 5.05 8.82
CA MET A 669 54.60 5.18 7.71
C MET A 669 54.27 4.20 6.59
N LEU A 670 54.57 4.64 5.36
CA LEU A 670 54.56 3.79 4.19
C LEU A 670 55.71 2.78 4.29
N GLN A 671 55.38 1.49 4.32
CA GLN A 671 56.36 0.40 4.44
C GLN A 671 56.78 -0.17 3.08
N ARG A 672 55.84 -0.30 2.14
CA ARG A 672 56.11 -0.84 0.80
C ARG A 672 55.35 -0.06 -0.27
N SER A 673 55.96 0.04 -1.45
CA SER A 673 55.34 0.56 -2.66
C SER A 673 55.84 -0.28 -3.83
N ILE A 674 54.93 -0.94 -4.54
CA ILE A 674 55.26 -1.78 -5.69
C ILE A 674 54.38 -1.44 -6.88
N SER A 675 54.96 -1.43 -8.07
CA SER A 675 54.24 -1.34 -9.35
C SER A 675 54.38 -2.67 -10.07
N PHE A 676 53.26 -3.20 -10.56
CA PHE A 676 53.21 -4.47 -11.29
C PHE A 676 53.19 -4.28 -12.81
N SER A 677 52.58 -3.17 -13.25
CA SER A 677 52.33 -2.81 -14.64
C SER A 677 52.38 -1.29 -14.82
N ASN A 678 52.22 -0.83 -16.06
CA ASN A 678 52.10 0.60 -16.37
C ASN A 678 50.64 1.07 -16.43
N MET A 679 49.67 0.22 -16.05
CA MET A 679 48.25 0.55 -16.04
C MET A 679 47.73 0.62 -14.59
N ALA A 680 46.55 1.21 -14.43
CA ALA A 680 45.92 1.37 -13.12
C ALA A 680 45.63 0.01 -12.47
N LEU A 681 45.79 -0.05 -11.15
CA LEU A 681 45.31 -1.17 -10.35
C LEU A 681 43.85 -0.91 -9.97
N SER A 682 42.98 -1.90 -10.12
CA SER A 682 41.53 -1.73 -9.96
C SER A 682 41.02 -2.10 -8.57
N SER A 683 41.46 -3.24 -8.03
CA SER A 683 40.98 -3.75 -6.74
C SER A 683 42.09 -4.56 -6.05
N CYS A 684 42.02 -4.69 -4.72
CA CYS A 684 42.90 -5.56 -3.95
C CYS A 684 42.17 -6.25 -2.80
N LEU A 685 42.68 -7.43 -2.43
CA LEU A 685 42.22 -8.22 -1.30
C LEU A 685 43.37 -9.02 -0.69
N LEU A 686 43.21 -9.44 0.57
CA LEU A 686 44.17 -10.29 1.28
C LEU A 686 43.69 -11.74 1.28
N LEU A 687 44.63 -12.67 1.07
CA LEU A 687 44.37 -14.09 1.26
C LEU A 687 44.32 -14.45 2.76
N PRO A 688 43.57 -15.50 3.14
CA PRO A 688 43.59 -16.04 4.50
C PRO A 688 45.03 -16.29 4.97
N GLY A 689 45.35 -15.80 6.18
CA GLY A 689 46.69 -15.90 6.77
C GLY A 689 47.62 -14.71 6.47
N ASP A 690 47.14 -13.64 5.82
CA ASP A 690 47.86 -12.37 5.60
C ASP A 690 49.23 -12.50 4.93
N ALA A 691 49.49 -13.62 4.23
CA ALA A 691 50.78 -13.88 3.60
C ALA A 691 50.88 -13.28 2.18
N THR A 692 49.74 -13.14 1.50
CA THR A 692 49.67 -12.76 0.09
C THR A 692 48.54 -11.77 -0.15
N VAL A 693 48.84 -10.69 -0.87
CA VAL A 693 47.88 -9.70 -1.39
C VAL A 693 47.62 -10.02 -2.86
N ILE A 694 46.35 -10.01 -3.25
CA ILE A 694 45.94 -10.09 -4.64
C ILE A 694 45.57 -8.68 -5.11
N SER A 695 46.03 -8.29 -6.30
CA SER A 695 45.68 -7.02 -6.94
C SER A 695 45.29 -7.26 -8.39
N SER A 696 44.14 -6.75 -8.80
CA SER A 696 43.71 -6.73 -10.21
C SER A 696 44.13 -5.42 -10.90
N SER A 697 44.21 -5.46 -12.23
CA SER A 697 44.76 -4.37 -13.03
C SER A 697 44.04 -4.24 -14.38
N TRP A 698 44.04 -3.02 -14.93
CA TRP A 698 43.47 -2.72 -16.25
C TRP A 698 44.31 -3.24 -17.43
N ASP A 699 45.43 -3.89 -17.17
CA ASP A 699 46.24 -4.61 -18.16
C ASP A 699 45.83 -6.08 -18.32
N ASN A 700 44.59 -6.41 -17.95
CA ASN A 700 43.95 -7.71 -18.04
C ASN A 700 44.47 -8.78 -17.05
N ASN A 701 45.39 -8.41 -16.16
CA ASN A 701 46.04 -9.33 -15.24
C ASN A 701 45.58 -9.19 -13.78
N VAL A 702 45.70 -10.29 -13.06
CA VAL A 702 45.62 -10.38 -11.60
C VAL A 702 46.99 -10.79 -11.05
N TYR A 703 47.50 -10.01 -10.11
CA TYR A 703 48.83 -10.12 -9.52
C TYR A 703 48.78 -10.67 -8.11
N PHE A 704 49.65 -11.62 -7.80
CA PHE A 704 49.81 -12.19 -6.46
C PHE A 704 51.12 -11.69 -5.86
N TYR A 705 51.05 -10.98 -4.74
CA TYR A 705 52.20 -10.39 -4.07
C TYR A 705 52.40 -11.00 -2.69
N SER A 706 53.55 -11.64 -2.48
CA SER A 706 53.90 -12.18 -1.17
C SER A 706 54.44 -11.08 -0.27
N ILE A 707 53.78 -10.86 0.87
CA ILE A 707 54.16 -9.87 1.88
C ILE A 707 55.48 -10.28 2.55
N ALA A 708 55.60 -11.55 2.94
CA ALA A 708 56.77 -12.09 3.63
C ALA A 708 58.05 -12.01 2.78
N PHE A 709 57.96 -12.32 1.49
CA PHE A 709 59.10 -12.30 0.56
C PHE A 709 59.24 -10.98 -0.21
N ALA A 710 58.30 -10.06 -0.03
CA ALA A 710 58.23 -8.76 -0.70
C ALA A 710 58.40 -8.82 -2.24
N ARG A 711 57.84 -9.86 -2.88
CA ARG A 711 57.98 -10.09 -4.33
C ARG A 711 56.67 -10.54 -4.95
N ARG A 712 56.52 -10.28 -6.25
CA ARG A 712 55.47 -10.89 -7.08
C ARG A 712 55.66 -12.40 -7.10
N GLN A 713 54.66 -13.13 -6.61
CA GLN A 713 54.63 -14.58 -6.54
C GLN A 713 54.12 -15.18 -7.85
N ASP A 714 53.02 -14.66 -8.39
CA ASP A 714 52.42 -15.14 -9.64
C ASP A 714 51.66 -14.03 -10.39
N THR A 715 51.32 -14.31 -11.65
CA THR A 715 50.50 -13.47 -12.52
C THR A 715 49.51 -14.33 -13.29
N LEU A 716 48.23 -14.00 -13.14
CA LEU A 716 47.12 -14.62 -13.87
C LEU A 716 46.60 -13.64 -14.92
N MET A 717 46.77 -13.99 -16.20
CA MET A 717 46.06 -13.31 -17.29
C MET A 717 44.63 -13.84 -17.31
N GLY A 718 43.73 -13.13 -16.63
CA GLY A 718 42.38 -13.62 -16.39
C GLY A 718 41.42 -13.31 -17.53
N HIS A 719 41.60 -12.17 -18.19
CA HIS A 719 40.58 -11.57 -19.04
C HIS A 719 41.16 -11.03 -20.35
N ASP A 720 40.27 -10.69 -21.29
CA ASP A 720 40.66 -10.09 -22.58
C ASP A 720 40.57 -8.55 -22.57
N ASP A 721 40.01 -7.99 -21.49
CA ASP A 721 39.95 -6.56 -21.19
C ASP A 721 40.25 -6.32 -19.69
N ALA A 722 40.16 -5.06 -19.26
CA ALA A 722 40.46 -4.60 -17.91
C ALA A 722 39.65 -5.38 -16.85
N VAL A 723 40.36 -5.89 -15.83
CA VAL A 723 39.74 -6.52 -14.67
C VAL A 723 39.20 -5.41 -13.77
N SER A 724 37.88 -5.36 -13.57
CA SER A 724 37.19 -4.30 -12.83
C SER A 724 37.20 -4.53 -11.32
N LYS A 725 36.84 -5.74 -10.88
CA LYS A 725 36.76 -6.09 -9.44
C LYS A 725 37.09 -7.56 -9.21
N ILE A 726 37.62 -7.87 -8.03
CA ILE A 726 37.95 -9.22 -7.61
C ILE A 726 37.36 -9.55 -6.24
N CYS A 727 37.03 -10.82 -6.02
CA CYS A 727 36.60 -11.36 -4.73
C CYS A 727 37.27 -12.72 -4.48
N TRP A 728 37.50 -13.06 -3.22
CA TRP A 728 38.10 -14.34 -2.83
C TRP A 728 37.27 -15.01 -1.73
N HIS A 729 36.93 -16.28 -1.93
CA HIS A 729 36.30 -17.10 -0.91
C HIS A 729 36.54 -18.59 -1.18
N ASP A 730 36.66 -19.40 -0.13
CA ASP A 730 36.81 -20.87 -0.22
C ASP A 730 37.79 -21.34 -1.30
N ASN A 731 39.00 -20.76 -1.31
CA ASN A 731 40.04 -21.13 -2.28
C ASN A 731 39.60 -20.95 -3.74
N ARG A 732 38.75 -19.94 -4.00
CA ARG A 732 38.33 -19.52 -5.33
C ARG A 732 38.51 -18.02 -5.48
N LEU A 733 39.05 -17.63 -6.63
CA LEU A 733 39.12 -16.24 -7.07
C LEU A 733 37.98 -15.99 -8.06
N TYR A 734 37.24 -14.92 -7.84
CA TYR A 734 36.22 -14.42 -8.74
C TYR A 734 36.73 -13.11 -9.32
N SER A 735 36.76 -12.99 -10.65
CA SER A 735 37.21 -11.78 -11.34
C SER A 735 36.16 -11.31 -12.32
N ALA A 736 35.77 -10.04 -12.19
CA ALA A 736 34.89 -9.35 -13.12
C ALA A 736 35.71 -8.49 -14.08
N SER A 737 35.20 -8.30 -15.28
CA SER A 737 35.92 -7.60 -16.34
C SER A 737 35.00 -6.86 -17.29
N TRP A 738 35.61 -5.90 -17.98
CA TRP A 738 34.96 -5.16 -19.07
C TRP A 738 34.82 -5.97 -20.36
N ASP A 739 35.37 -7.18 -20.42
CA ASP A 739 35.11 -8.17 -21.49
C ASP A 739 33.72 -8.84 -21.39
N SER A 740 32.85 -8.31 -20.54
CA SER A 740 31.49 -8.82 -20.26
C SER A 740 31.45 -10.19 -19.58
N THR A 741 32.53 -10.61 -18.92
CA THR A 741 32.57 -11.90 -18.21
C THR A 741 32.91 -11.76 -16.73
N VAL A 742 32.37 -12.67 -15.92
CA VAL A 742 32.88 -12.98 -14.59
C VAL A 742 33.47 -14.38 -14.63
N LYS A 743 34.76 -14.52 -14.32
CA LYS A 743 35.46 -15.81 -14.32
C LYS A 743 35.74 -16.29 -12.90
N VAL A 744 35.53 -17.58 -12.68
CA VAL A 744 35.78 -18.26 -11.41
C VAL A 744 37.02 -19.13 -11.57
N TRP A 745 38.01 -18.96 -10.71
CA TRP A 745 39.28 -19.66 -10.77
C TRP A 745 39.49 -20.50 -9.52
N SER A 746 40.04 -21.70 -9.69
CA SER A 746 40.53 -22.50 -8.56
C SER A 746 41.85 -21.91 -8.03
N GLY A 747 41.96 -21.73 -6.73
CA GLY A 747 43.17 -21.20 -6.11
C GLY A 747 43.38 -21.75 -4.69
N VAL A 748 44.38 -22.60 -4.48
CA VAL A 748 44.73 -23.07 -3.14
C VAL A 748 45.49 -21.96 -2.40
N ALA A 749 44.96 -21.45 -1.29
CA ALA A 749 45.70 -20.59 -0.36
C ALA A 749 46.92 -21.37 0.14
N ALA A 750 48.10 -21.03 -0.35
CA ALA A 750 49.29 -21.86 -0.14
C ALA A 750 49.84 -21.72 1.28
N GLU A 751 49.40 -22.58 2.19
CA GLU A 751 50.28 -23.14 3.20
C GLU A 751 50.95 -24.39 2.62
N MET A 752 51.96 -24.22 1.76
CA MET A 752 53.12 -25.12 1.67
C MET A 752 54.05 -24.71 0.54
N THR A 753 55.33 -24.67 0.90
CA THR A 753 56.51 -24.62 0.05
C THR A 753 56.39 -25.55 -1.16
N CYS A 754 56.11 -25.01 -2.35
CA CYS A 754 56.36 -25.75 -3.58
C CYS A 754 56.80 -24.81 -4.71
N THR A 755 57.90 -25.17 -5.36
CA THR A 755 58.57 -24.49 -6.46
C THR A 755 57.86 -24.64 -7.82
N ARG A 756 56.56 -24.95 -7.86
CA ARG A 756 55.75 -24.99 -9.09
C ARG A 756 54.87 -23.74 -9.17
N ARG A 757 54.80 -23.12 -10.36
CA ARG A 757 53.82 -22.07 -10.70
C ARG A 757 52.43 -22.52 -10.25
N GLN A 758 51.69 -21.68 -9.56
CA GLN A 758 50.33 -22.00 -9.14
C GLN A 758 49.47 -22.01 -10.40
N ARG A 759 48.90 -23.16 -10.73
CA ARG A 759 48.01 -23.29 -11.89
C ARG A 759 46.60 -22.91 -11.42
N PHE A 760 46.16 -21.73 -11.80
CA PHE A 760 44.76 -21.31 -11.65
C PHE A 760 43.98 -21.90 -12.81
N ASP A 761 43.23 -22.97 -12.57
CA ASP A 761 42.33 -23.55 -13.56
C ASP A 761 40.97 -22.84 -13.47
N MET A 762 40.43 -22.41 -14.61
CA MET A 762 39.12 -21.78 -14.72
C MET A 762 38.03 -22.83 -14.44
N LEU A 763 37.15 -22.53 -13.49
CA LEU A 763 36.07 -23.39 -13.03
C LEU A 763 34.74 -23.06 -13.71
N ALA A 764 34.46 -21.78 -13.92
CA ALA A 764 33.22 -21.30 -14.54
C ALA A 764 33.44 -19.92 -15.18
N GLU A 765 32.60 -19.61 -16.15
CA GLU A 765 32.53 -18.33 -16.86
C GLU A 765 31.07 -17.90 -16.92
N LEU A 766 30.79 -16.70 -16.40
CA LEU A 766 29.45 -16.12 -16.34
C LEU A 766 29.37 -14.98 -17.36
N GLU A 767 28.71 -15.24 -18.48
CA GLU A 767 28.61 -14.32 -19.61
C GLU A 767 27.52 -13.26 -19.40
N HIS A 768 27.83 -12.01 -19.73
CA HIS A 768 26.90 -10.88 -19.71
C HIS A 768 26.85 -10.23 -21.10
N ASP A 769 25.78 -9.48 -21.37
CA ASP A 769 25.66 -8.74 -22.63
C ASP A 769 26.59 -7.51 -22.68
N VAL A 770 27.00 -6.99 -21.51
CA VAL A 770 27.76 -5.74 -21.35
C VAL A 770 28.81 -5.88 -20.25
N SER A 771 29.80 -4.99 -20.26
CA SER A 771 30.89 -4.91 -19.27
C SER A 771 30.38 -4.96 -17.83
N VAL A 772 31.12 -5.69 -16.99
CA VAL A 772 30.82 -5.89 -15.57
C VAL A 772 31.75 -5.02 -14.73
N ASP A 773 31.18 -4.17 -13.87
CA ASP A 773 31.93 -3.18 -13.10
C ASP A 773 32.12 -3.59 -11.63
N THR A 774 31.17 -4.33 -11.06
CA THR A 774 31.23 -4.79 -9.67
C THR A 774 30.72 -6.21 -9.52
N ILE A 775 31.29 -6.93 -8.55
CA ILE A 775 30.83 -8.24 -8.09
C ILE A 775 30.88 -8.32 -6.57
N SER A 776 30.02 -9.16 -6.00
CA SER A 776 30.03 -9.52 -4.58
C SER A 776 29.46 -10.93 -4.38
N LEU A 777 29.86 -11.58 -3.29
CA LEU A 777 29.45 -12.94 -2.92
C LEU A 777 28.56 -12.88 -1.68
N ASN A 778 27.62 -13.81 -1.58
CA ASN A 778 26.89 -14.02 -0.33
C ASN A 778 27.78 -14.72 0.71
N ALA A 779 27.37 -14.71 1.99
CA ALA A 779 28.19 -15.25 3.08
C ALA A 779 28.55 -16.74 2.92
N ALA A 780 27.70 -17.51 2.22
CA ALA A 780 27.91 -18.93 1.95
C ALA A 780 28.64 -19.20 0.61
N SER A 781 28.93 -18.17 -0.18
CA SER A 781 29.50 -18.24 -1.54
C SER A 781 28.81 -19.23 -2.48
N THR A 782 27.49 -19.31 -2.34
CA THR A 782 26.61 -20.04 -3.26
C THR A 782 26.01 -19.13 -4.31
N LEU A 783 25.93 -17.82 -4.02
CA LEU A 783 25.37 -16.81 -4.91
C LEU A 783 26.39 -15.72 -5.18
N LEU A 784 26.36 -15.20 -6.40
CA LEU A 784 27.13 -14.04 -6.83
C LEU A 784 26.19 -12.97 -7.34
N VAL A 785 26.43 -11.72 -6.95
CA VAL A 785 25.78 -10.56 -7.56
C VAL A 785 26.79 -9.84 -8.44
N SER A 786 26.38 -9.45 -9.65
CA SER A 786 27.18 -8.61 -10.55
C SER A 786 26.39 -7.37 -10.96
N GLY A 787 27.10 -6.26 -11.14
CA GLY A 787 26.55 -4.99 -11.63
C GLY A 787 27.20 -4.61 -12.96
N THR A 788 26.38 -4.22 -13.95
CA THR A 788 26.84 -3.88 -15.30
C THR A 788 26.85 -2.38 -15.57
N LYS A 789 27.53 -1.99 -16.65
CA LYS A 789 27.57 -0.62 -17.14
C LYS A 789 26.22 -0.03 -17.56
N GLU A 790 25.28 -0.86 -18.00
CA GLU A 790 23.93 -0.42 -18.38
C GLU A 790 22.93 -0.41 -17.22
N GLY A 791 23.41 -0.56 -15.97
CA GLY A 791 22.55 -0.44 -14.79
C GLY A 791 21.77 -1.69 -14.44
N THR A 792 22.20 -2.85 -14.96
CA THR A 792 21.58 -4.13 -14.66
C THR A 792 22.32 -4.84 -13.52
N VAL A 793 21.56 -5.31 -12.53
CA VAL A 793 22.05 -6.18 -11.45
C VAL A 793 21.65 -7.61 -11.76
N ASN A 794 22.63 -8.52 -11.80
CA ASN A 794 22.38 -9.94 -12.02
C ASN A 794 22.69 -10.73 -10.75
N ILE A 795 21.81 -11.66 -10.39
CA ILE A 795 22.02 -12.61 -9.29
C ILE A 795 22.24 -13.98 -9.92
N TRP A 796 23.35 -14.61 -9.59
CA TRP A 796 23.82 -15.88 -10.15
C TRP A 796 23.82 -16.98 -9.11
N ASP A 797 23.38 -18.17 -9.50
CA ASP A 797 23.65 -19.41 -8.76
C ASP A 797 25.01 -19.97 -9.21
N LEU A 798 25.97 -20.00 -8.28
CA LEU A 798 27.32 -20.49 -8.55
C LEU A 798 27.42 -22.01 -8.62
N ALA A 799 26.45 -22.75 -8.07
CA ALA A 799 26.43 -24.20 -8.14
C ALA A 799 26.09 -24.69 -9.54
N THR A 800 25.19 -23.98 -10.23
CA THR A 800 24.74 -24.29 -11.60
C THR A 800 25.34 -23.37 -12.67
N ALA A 801 25.99 -22.27 -12.28
CA ALA A 801 26.49 -21.22 -13.16
C ALA A 801 25.37 -20.60 -14.04
N THR A 802 24.19 -20.37 -13.46
CA THR A 802 23.01 -19.82 -14.16
C THR A 802 22.54 -18.52 -13.52
N VAL A 803 22.04 -17.59 -14.33
CA VAL A 803 21.35 -16.38 -13.85
C VAL A 803 20.04 -16.79 -13.17
N LEU A 804 19.84 -16.34 -11.93
CA LEU A 804 18.56 -16.41 -11.22
C LEU A 804 17.67 -15.23 -11.60
N HIS A 805 18.22 -14.01 -11.53
CA HIS A 805 17.48 -12.77 -11.80
C HIS A 805 18.37 -11.77 -12.54
N GLN A 806 17.77 -11.06 -13.50
CA GLN A 806 18.38 -9.94 -14.24
C GLN A 806 17.49 -8.72 -14.03
N ILE A 807 17.92 -7.78 -13.19
CA ILE A 807 17.11 -6.64 -12.75
C ILE A 807 17.68 -5.33 -13.33
N PRO A 808 17.02 -4.70 -14.31
CA PRO A 808 17.38 -3.37 -14.79
C PRO A 808 16.88 -2.30 -13.82
N CYS A 809 17.62 -2.05 -12.74
CA CYS A 809 17.20 -1.15 -11.66
C CYS A 809 17.87 0.23 -11.66
N HIS A 810 18.92 0.43 -12.46
CA HIS A 810 19.60 1.73 -12.59
C HIS A 810 19.55 2.27 -14.03
N SER A 811 19.56 3.58 -14.20
CA SER A 811 19.64 4.22 -15.53
C SER A 811 21.08 4.50 -16.01
N GLY A 812 22.08 4.00 -15.30
CA GLY A 812 23.51 4.16 -15.58
C GLY A 812 24.34 3.09 -14.87
N THR A 813 25.67 3.21 -14.92
CA THR A 813 26.60 2.19 -14.39
C THR A 813 26.28 1.82 -12.94
N VAL A 814 26.24 0.51 -12.65
CA VAL A 814 26.18 0.04 -11.25
C VAL A 814 27.55 0.22 -10.62
N CYS A 815 27.64 1.10 -9.63
CA CYS A 815 28.90 1.46 -8.97
C CYS A 815 29.36 0.40 -7.97
N ASP A 816 28.46 -0.09 -7.13
CA ASP A 816 28.77 -1.09 -6.12
C ASP A 816 27.58 -2.00 -5.82
N THR A 817 27.85 -3.22 -5.36
CA THR A 817 26.85 -4.23 -5.03
C THR A 817 27.28 -5.06 -3.82
N ALA A 818 26.35 -5.39 -2.94
CA ALA A 818 26.61 -6.27 -1.81
C ALA A 818 25.35 -7.00 -1.34
N PHE A 819 25.53 -8.25 -0.90
CA PHE A 819 24.49 -8.98 -0.18
C PHE A 819 24.33 -8.44 1.24
N SER A 820 23.13 -8.55 1.79
CA SER A 820 22.89 -8.36 3.21
C SER A 820 23.54 -9.48 4.02
N PRO A 821 23.84 -9.26 5.31
CA PRO A 821 24.44 -10.31 6.16
C PRO A 821 23.63 -11.60 6.23
N ASP A 822 22.30 -11.51 6.14
CA ASP A 822 21.39 -12.67 6.09
C ASP A 822 21.26 -13.31 4.69
N SER A 823 21.93 -12.74 3.68
CA SER A 823 21.89 -13.15 2.27
C SER A 823 20.51 -13.14 1.60
N ARG A 824 19.52 -12.44 2.20
CA ARG A 824 18.16 -12.34 1.65
C ARG A 824 17.95 -11.15 0.72
N HIS A 825 18.79 -10.13 0.84
CA HIS A 825 18.70 -8.92 0.05
C HIS A 825 20.02 -8.61 -0.64
N VAL A 826 19.94 -7.85 -1.71
CA VAL A 826 21.07 -7.20 -2.38
C VAL A 826 20.83 -5.70 -2.34
N LEU A 827 21.86 -4.93 -1.99
CA LEU A 827 21.89 -3.49 -2.18
C LEU A 827 22.79 -3.17 -3.38
N SER A 828 22.34 -2.24 -4.23
CA SER A 828 23.12 -1.69 -5.33
C SER A 828 23.08 -0.17 -5.34
N THR A 829 24.20 0.45 -5.74
CA THR A 829 24.30 1.88 -6.00
C THR A 829 24.57 2.13 -7.49
N GLY A 830 24.03 3.22 -8.03
CA GLY A 830 24.19 3.57 -9.44
C GLY A 830 24.67 5.00 -9.70
N GLU A 831 25.09 5.25 -10.94
CA GLU A 831 25.40 6.60 -11.45
C GLU A 831 24.19 7.53 -11.55
N ASP A 832 23.00 6.97 -11.40
CA ASP A 832 21.73 7.71 -11.33
C ASP A 832 21.44 8.31 -9.95
N GLY A 833 22.32 8.09 -8.96
CA GLY A 833 22.11 8.56 -7.59
C GLY A 833 21.13 7.70 -6.80
N CYS A 834 20.72 6.54 -7.32
CA CYS A 834 19.80 5.64 -6.66
C CYS A 834 20.52 4.58 -5.82
N LEU A 835 19.90 4.19 -4.71
CA LEU A 835 20.20 3.02 -3.88
C LEU A 835 19.00 2.08 -3.94
N ASN A 836 19.22 0.87 -4.46
CA ASN A 836 18.15 -0.09 -4.69
C ASN A 836 18.34 -1.35 -3.84
N VAL A 837 17.32 -1.75 -3.09
CA VAL A 837 17.28 -3.00 -2.32
C VAL A 837 16.41 -4.01 -3.07
N ILE A 838 16.99 -5.17 -3.38
CA ILE A 838 16.36 -6.23 -4.16
C ILE A 838 16.22 -7.49 -3.31
N ASP A 839 15.06 -8.16 -3.37
CA ASP A 839 14.86 -9.49 -2.79
C ASP A 839 15.61 -10.54 -3.61
N VAL A 840 16.49 -11.31 -2.96
CA VAL A 840 17.29 -12.32 -3.67
C VAL A 840 16.44 -13.46 -4.20
N GLN A 841 15.35 -13.81 -3.51
CA GLN A 841 14.54 -14.97 -3.87
C GLN A 841 13.59 -14.64 -5.03
N THR A 842 12.93 -13.48 -4.99
CA THR A 842 11.92 -13.11 -6.00
C THR A 842 12.44 -12.17 -7.10
N GLY A 843 13.60 -11.53 -6.91
CA GLY A 843 14.11 -10.51 -7.82
C GLY A 843 13.31 -9.20 -7.78
N MET A 844 12.40 -9.04 -6.80
CA MET A 844 11.60 -7.84 -6.65
C MET A 844 12.43 -6.69 -6.06
N LEU A 845 12.31 -5.50 -6.63
CA LEU A 845 12.79 -4.27 -6.02
C LEU A 845 11.93 -3.94 -4.80
N ILE A 846 12.50 -3.97 -3.60
CA ILE A 846 11.82 -3.75 -2.31
C ILE A 846 12.09 -2.35 -1.75
N SER A 847 13.12 -1.64 -2.18
CA SER A 847 13.28 -0.24 -1.80
C SER A 847 14.11 0.49 -2.83
N SER A 848 13.79 1.76 -3.06
CA SER A 848 14.60 2.67 -3.87
C SER A 848 14.71 3.99 -3.14
N MET A 849 15.94 4.43 -2.89
CA MET A 849 16.24 5.72 -2.28
C MET A 849 17.10 6.53 -3.23
N THR A 850 16.99 7.86 -3.19
CA THR A 850 17.74 8.74 -4.08
C THR A 850 18.56 9.75 -3.29
N SER A 851 19.76 10.07 -3.80
CA SER A 851 20.57 11.21 -3.39
C SER A 851 20.82 12.17 -4.55
N ASP A 852 21.20 13.39 -4.20
CA ASP A 852 21.60 14.42 -5.16
C ASP A 852 22.81 14.00 -6.02
N GLU A 853 23.72 13.21 -5.44
CA GLU A 853 24.97 12.77 -6.06
C GLU A 853 25.09 11.23 -6.09
N PRO A 854 25.77 10.64 -7.10
CA PRO A 854 26.01 9.20 -7.16
C PRO A 854 26.79 8.66 -5.96
N GLN A 855 26.43 7.46 -5.50
CA GLN A 855 27.17 6.74 -4.47
C GLN A 855 28.09 5.70 -5.12
N ARG A 856 29.40 5.81 -4.85
CA ARG A 856 30.45 5.03 -5.52
C ARG A 856 30.82 3.75 -4.80
N CYS A 857 30.69 3.72 -3.49
CA CYS A 857 30.94 2.53 -2.67
C CYS A 857 30.09 2.57 -1.41
N PHE A 858 29.83 1.42 -0.80
CA PHE A 858 29.10 1.37 0.46
C PHE A 858 29.42 0.14 1.31
N ILE A 859 28.99 0.20 2.57
CA ILE A 859 28.87 -0.92 3.50
C ILE A 859 27.51 -0.86 4.18
N TRP A 860 26.96 -2.00 4.60
CA TRP A 860 25.64 -2.06 5.22
C TRP A 860 25.47 -3.29 6.12
N ASP A 861 24.56 -3.20 7.08
CA ASP A 861 24.11 -4.32 7.94
C ASP A 861 22.76 -4.91 7.50
N GLY A 862 22.18 -4.36 6.44
CA GLY A 862 20.82 -4.65 6.00
C GLY A 862 19.82 -3.56 6.39
N ASN A 863 19.96 -2.90 7.54
CA ASN A 863 19.06 -1.84 8.02
C ASN A 863 19.57 -0.43 7.73
N SER A 864 20.87 -0.24 7.87
CA SER A 864 21.57 1.01 7.69
C SER A 864 22.69 0.86 6.67
N VAL A 865 22.98 1.94 5.95
CA VAL A 865 24.03 1.98 4.93
C VAL A 865 24.98 3.13 5.25
N LEU A 866 26.28 2.90 5.15
CA LEU A 866 27.27 3.97 5.06
C LEU A 866 27.82 3.96 3.62
N SER A 867 27.53 5.01 2.86
CA SER A 867 27.98 5.14 1.47
C SER A 867 28.93 6.32 1.29
N GLY A 868 29.78 6.24 0.28
CA GLY A 868 30.65 7.32 -0.18
C GLY A 868 30.17 7.91 -1.51
N SER A 869 30.01 9.23 -1.57
CA SER A 869 29.45 9.92 -2.73
C SER A 869 30.52 10.37 -3.74
N GLN A 870 30.06 10.76 -4.93
CA GLN A 870 30.85 11.45 -5.96
C GLN A 870 31.39 12.82 -5.46
N SER A 871 30.68 13.50 -4.57
CA SER A 871 31.07 14.79 -4.00
C SER A 871 32.15 14.69 -2.91
N GLY A 872 32.46 13.48 -2.42
CA GLY A 872 33.38 13.25 -1.30
C GLY A 872 32.72 13.21 0.08
N GLU A 873 31.39 13.23 0.13
CA GLU A 873 30.61 13.07 1.37
C GLU A 873 30.46 11.58 1.72
N LEU A 874 30.38 11.29 3.02
CA LEU A 874 29.89 10.03 3.54
C LEU A 874 28.45 10.20 4.01
N LEU A 875 27.55 9.37 3.51
CA LEU A 875 26.13 9.44 3.83
C LEU A 875 25.71 8.21 4.64
N VAL A 876 25.03 8.45 5.76
CA VAL A 876 24.42 7.38 6.56
C VAL A 876 22.94 7.29 6.23
N TRP A 877 22.50 6.15 5.74
CA TRP A 877 21.12 5.89 5.33
C TRP A 877 20.39 5.00 6.33
N ASP A 878 19.13 5.34 6.58
CA ASP A 878 18.15 4.48 7.25
C ASP A 878 17.20 3.92 6.18
N LEU A 879 17.34 2.63 5.87
CA LEU A 879 16.57 1.95 4.81
C LEU A 879 15.10 1.78 5.19
N LEU A 880 14.79 1.66 6.49
CA LEU A 880 13.43 1.47 6.98
C LEU A 880 12.68 2.80 6.99
N GLY A 881 13.35 3.86 7.44
CA GLY A 881 12.83 5.22 7.41
C GLY A 881 12.83 5.86 6.02
N GLY A 882 13.56 5.27 5.06
CA GLY A 882 13.69 5.77 3.69
C GLY A 882 14.37 7.15 3.62
N LYS A 883 15.38 7.39 4.45
CA LYS A 883 16.00 8.73 4.60
C LYS A 883 17.50 8.68 4.82
N ILE A 884 18.16 9.79 4.51
CA ILE A 884 19.53 10.07 4.96
C ILE A 884 19.46 10.55 6.40
N SER A 885 20.11 9.82 7.30
CA SER A 885 20.18 10.13 8.72
C SER A 885 21.26 11.15 9.07
N GLU A 886 22.42 11.09 8.40
CA GLU A 886 23.56 11.99 8.64
C GLU A 886 24.37 12.20 7.35
N ARG A 887 24.96 13.40 7.20
CA ARG A 887 25.89 13.74 6.11
C ARG A 887 27.23 14.17 6.71
N ILE A 888 28.30 13.47 6.36
CA ILE A 888 29.65 13.70 6.90
C ILE A 888 30.58 14.09 5.77
N GLN A 889 31.12 15.32 5.80
CA GLN A 889 32.13 15.72 4.82
C GLN A 889 33.45 15.00 5.11
N GLY A 890 33.94 14.22 4.14
CA GLY A 890 35.21 13.51 4.25
C GLY A 890 36.25 13.95 3.24
N HIS A 891 36.10 13.49 2.00
CA HIS A 891 37.04 13.73 0.92
C HIS A 891 36.73 15.02 0.15
N THR A 892 37.70 15.52 -0.63
CA THR A 892 37.50 16.65 -1.56
C THR A 892 37.17 16.22 -2.99
N GLY A 893 37.02 14.92 -3.21
CA GLY A 893 36.64 14.28 -4.48
C GLY A 893 35.98 12.94 -4.18
N ALA A 894 35.57 12.19 -5.22
CA ALA A 894 34.73 11.00 -5.02
C ALA A 894 35.36 9.99 -4.05
N VAL A 895 34.54 9.41 -3.18
CA VAL A 895 34.95 8.32 -2.28
C VAL A 895 34.85 7.00 -3.05
N THR A 896 35.98 6.47 -3.48
CA THR A 896 36.05 5.36 -4.45
C THR A 896 35.98 3.99 -3.79
N CYS A 897 36.39 3.88 -2.53
CA CYS A 897 36.41 2.61 -1.81
C CYS A 897 36.25 2.83 -0.30
N ILE A 898 35.63 1.86 0.35
CA ILE A 898 35.38 1.83 1.78
C ILE A 898 35.68 0.45 2.33
N TRP A 899 36.24 0.40 3.53
CA TRP A 899 36.49 -0.83 4.28
C TRP A 899 36.07 -0.64 5.73
N MET A 900 35.50 -1.68 6.32
CA MET A 900 35.12 -1.73 7.73
C MET A 900 35.57 -3.05 8.34
N ASN A 901 36.04 -3.00 9.59
CA ASN A 901 36.43 -4.20 10.32
C ASN A 901 35.20 -5.00 10.79
N GLU A 902 35.40 -6.26 11.18
CA GLU A 902 34.32 -7.16 11.63
C GLU A 902 33.54 -6.63 12.85
N GLN A 903 34.20 -5.84 13.70
CA GLN A 903 33.62 -5.20 14.87
C GLN A 903 32.83 -3.92 14.55
N CYS A 904 32.81 -3.50 13.29
CA CYS A 904 32.15 -2.27 12.82
C CYS A 904 32.64 -0.97 13.51
N SER A 905 33.82 -0.97 14.12
CA SER A 905 34.34 0.09 14.98
C SER A 905 35.38 1.00 14.30
N SER A 906 36.03 0.50 13.26
CA SER A 906 37.04 1.23 12.49
C SER A 906 36.67 1.16 11.01
N ILE A 907 36.59 2.33 10.39
CA ILE A 907 36.28 2.47 8.95
C ILE A 907 37.46 3.16 8.28
N ILE A 908 37.78 2.75 7.05
CA ILE A 908 38.81 3.36 6.22
C ILE A 908 38.18 3.69 4.86
N THR A 909 38.38 4.91 4.38
CA THR A 909 37.92 5.34 3.06
C THR A 909 39.09 5.79 2.20
N GLY A 910 38.98 5.58 0.89
CA GLY A 910 39.91 6.06 -0.12
C GLY A 910 39.16 6.93 -1.13
N GLY A 911 39.84 7.94 -1.67
CA GLY A 911 39.20 8.87 -2.60
C GLY A 911 40.05 9.29 -3.79
N GLU A 912 39.40 9.97 -4.74
CA GLU A 912 40.02 10.61 -5.90
C GLU A 912 40.98 11.75 -5.53
N ASP A 913 40.82 12.30 -4.32
CA ASP A 913 41.73 13.28 -3.73
C ASP A 913 43.10 12.69 -3.32
N ARG A 914 43.29 11.38 -3.58
CA ARG A 914 44.53 10.61 -3.39
C ARG A 914 44.82 10.32 -1.91
N GLN A 915 43.81 10.50 -1.06
CA GLN A 915 43.91 10.32 0.38
C GLN A 915 43.30 9.00 0.82
N ILE A 916 43.86 8.47 1.91
CA ILE A 916 43.24 7.46 2.74
C ILE A 916 42.85 8.12 4.06
N MET A 917 41.62 7.90 4.52
CA MET A 917 41.09 8.49 5.75
C MET A 917 40.64 7.37 6.70
N PHE A 918 41.00 7.52 7.98
CA PHE A 918 40.67 6.61 9.06
C PHE A 918 39.60 7.23 9.93
N TRP A 919 38.54 6.48 10.16
CA TRP A 919 37.37 6.92 10.90
C TRP A 919 37.14 6.04 12.11
N LYS A 920 36.67 6.65 13.21
CA LYS A 920 36.33 5.95 14.45
C LYS A 920 34.94 6.35 14.92
N LEU A 921 34.23 5.37 15.46
CA LEU A 921 32.97 5.61 16.16
C LEU A 921 33.25 6.19 17.55
N GLN A 922 32.53 7.24 17.92
CA GLN A 922 32.44 7.69 19.30
C GLN A 922 31.21 7.06 19.96
N TYR A 923 31.43 6.37 21.07
CA TYR A 923 30.37 5.78 21.87
C TYR A 923 29.76 6.81 22.83
#